data_AF-A0AA51RSD0-F1
#
_entry.id   AF-A0AA51RSD0-F1
#
_cell.length_a   1.000
_cell.length_b   1.000
_cell.length_c   1.000
_cell.angle_alpha   90.00
_cell.angle_beta   90.00
_cell.angle_gamma   90.00
#
_symmetry.space_group_name_H-M   'P 1'
#
loop_
_entity.id
_entity.type
_entity.pdbx_description
1 polymer ?
#
loop_
_entity_poly.entity_id
_entity_poly.type
_entity_poly.pdbx_seq_one_letter_code
_entity_poly.pdbx_strand_id
1 'polypeptide(L)'
;MKVLSHWPVSLALLTTLSTAGANQLLITEYLEGSSNNKALELTNRSDQPLDLSRYRVDVYFNGSTSAGASLNLNGSLAPNASYVVAHASANDAILSVADQTYGGGLFNGDDFIALTRDDQIIDSIGQLGVDPGSQWGDGVASTQNATLRRNVEILDGDTDVNDVYDVNAQWQGFASDDSSDLGQYLTTPPETGELGQCGESYTLISAIQGTGEESPLTGEAVNIEAIVSYDGTEADALRGLFVQSATADIDLSADTSEGLFIYTGSESVEVSVGQRIRLRGNVGEYYGQTQLSQIADWTLCAGQEEQPSYQVITLNEQNLPQLEPYEGMLVSFVEPLTVTSVDNLFRYGELLLSSHGRQMIPTDVVRPGLEAEALAERNRSNRLVLDDGSTRSNPQPIPYPAPELSADYSVRVGDQVNQLSGVLGYGFNQFRIHPTQRVQLEFSNPRVADPQQLNPDFYDPEQLTIGSFNVLNYFNGDGLGNGFPTSRGADNATELQRQQDKLVAALGNLNADIVGLMEIENDGYADTSAVAQLTAALNNELGGDVYAFIAVVADKLGGDQITQALLYKPARVELIGQVATTAEEPFDYGNRQPLAASFKPVNSNDALTVVVNHFKSKGGCPRDGSLNEDQNDGQACWNELRTQAASALVDWLASNPTQASTRGTVLLGDFNAYSQEDPLQVFLNGGFVNSANYMTNSHHSYLYQAESGALDHLFLSADIANLVSAANVWHINADEVPQLDYNVEGKSELQLDQLYRPDSYRASDHDPLIVQLDWPVIPTNEAPVAGFKAYHFWLFTYFKNTSSDADGHIVENQWTFSDGYQSRRKHVLRLFWWPNQTQVSLTVTDNEESSTTITKSFE
;
A
#
# COMPACT_ATOMS: atom_id res chain seq x y z
N MET A 1 10.97 -85.60 22.83
CA MET A 1 10.42 -85.84 24.19
C MET A 1 8.98 -85.33 24.20
N LYS A 2 8.01 -86.15 24.63
CA LYS A 2 6.56 -85.87 24.86
C LYS A 2 5.78 -85.16 23.69
N VAL A 3 4.82 -85.76 22.97
CA VAL A 3 3.48 -86.29 23.39
C VAL A 3 2.60 -85.12 23.88
N LEU A 4 1.43 -84.73 23.34
CA LEU A 4 0.46 -85.15 22.29
C LEU A 4 -0.32 -83.86 21.83
N SER A 5 -1.21 -83.75 20.82
CA SER A 5 -1.83 -84.61 19.77
C SER A 5 -2.41 -83.73 18.63
N HIS A 6 -3.17 -84.29 17.67
CA HIS A 6 -4.01 -83.56 16.68
C HIS A 6 -5.48 -83.44 17.14
N TRP A 7 -6.31 -82.62 16.47
CA TRP A 7 -7.64 -82.92 15.85
C TRP A 7 -8.28 -81.62 15.26
N PRO A 8 -9.39 -81.66 14.47
CA PRO A 8 -9.49 -80.88 13.22
C PRO A 8 -10.24 -79.53 13.29
N VAL A 9 -10.07 -78.74 12.22
CA VAL A 9 -10.82 -77.49 11.95
C VAL A 9 -12.24 -77.81 11.49
N SER A 10 -13.24 -77.37 12.26
CA SER A 10 -14.65 -77.34 11.86
C SER A 10 -15.06 -75.94 11.43
N LEU A 11 -15.71 -75.84 10.27
CA LEU A 11 -16.26 -74.60 9.73
C LEU A 11 -17.48 -74.17 10.55
N ALA A 12 -17.39 -73.04 11.25
CA ALA A 12 -18.51 -72.45 11.98
C ALA A 12 -19.02 -71.21 11.23
N LEU A 13 -20.30 -71.23 10.88
CA LEU A 13 -21.00 -70.13 10.23
C LEU A 13 -21.29 -69.04 11.29
N LEU A 14 -20.45 -68.00 11.36
CA LEU A 14 -20.74 -66.83 12.20
C LEU A 14 -21.75 -65.93 11.50
N THR A 15 -22.99 -65.92 12.00
CA THR A 15 -23.91 -64.80 11.77
C THR A 15 -23.41 -63.60 12.55
N THR A 16 -22.73 -62.67 11.89
CA THR A 16 -22.43 -61.34 12.44
C THR A 16 -23.73 -60.56 12.56
N LEU A 17 -24.25 -60.42 13.78
CA LEU A 17 -25.17 -59.33 14.11
C LEU A 17 -24.40 -58.02 13.94
N SER A 18 -24.77 -57.21 12.96
CA SER A 18 -24.26 -55.85 12.84
C SER A 18 -24.86 -55.01 13.99
N THR A 19 -24.01 -54.45 14.84
CA THR A 19 -24.39 -53.38 15.74
C THR A 19 -24.40 -52.07 14.96
N ALA A 20 -25.45 -51.87 14.16
CA ALA A 20 -25.76 -50.56 13.60
C ALA A 20 -26.28 -49.68 14.74
N GLY A 21 -25.43 -48.77 15.20
CA GLY A 21 -25.75 -47.72 16.17
C GLY A 21 -25.48 -46.35 15.55
N ALA A 22 -26.12 -46.08 14.41
CA ALA A 22 -26.10 -44.76 13.77
C ALA A 22 -26.97 -43.76 14.55
N ASN A 23 -26.70 -42.47 14.41
CA ASN A 23 -27.30 -41.44 15.24
C ASN A 23 -28.80 -41.30 14.95
N GLN A 24 -29.61 -41.38 16.01
CA GLN A 24 -31.06 -41.54 15.88
C GLN A 24 -31.80 -40.20 15.82
N LEU A 25 -31.17 -39.11 16.26
CA LEU A 25 -31.68 -37.75 16.32
C LEU A 25 -30.63 -36.85 15.68
N LEU A 26 -31.03 -36.01 14.72
CA LEU A 26 -30.17 -35.04 14.03
C LEU A 26 -30.71 -33.63 14.24
N ILE A 27 -29.84 -32.62 14.22
CA ILE A 27 -30.23 -31.23 14.02
C ILE A 27 -30.58 -31.09 12.53
N THR A 28 -31.81 -30.68 12.20
CA THR A 28 -32.28 -30.61 10.81
C THR A 28 -32.60 -29.20 10.33
N GLU A 29 -32.84 -28.26 11.24
CA GLU A 29 -32.93 -26.84 10.93
C GLU A 29 -32.29 -26.01 12.06
N TYR A 30 -31.53 -25.00 11.68
CA TYR A 30 -31.01 -23.95 12.55
C TYR A 30 -31.61 -22.63 12.07
N LEU A 31 -32.15 -21.82 12.98
CA LEU A 31 -32.72 -20.53 12.65
C LEU A 31 -32.15 -19.48 13.61
N GLU A 32 -31.34 -18.56 13.07
CA GLU A 32 -31.05 -17.26 13.69
C GLU A 32 -31.71 -16.16 12.85
N GLY A 33 -32.89 -15.72 13.28
CA GLY A 33 -33.61 -14.61 12.69
C GLY A 33 -33.52 -13.33 13.54
N SER A 34 -34.37 -12.36 13.23
CA SER A 34 -34.34 -11.06 13.88
C SER A 34 -34.63 -11.12 15.39
N SER A 35 -33.81 -10.40 16.16
CA SER A 35 -33.93 -10.23 17.62
C SER A 35 -33.86 -11.55 18.40
N ASN A 36 -35.02 -12.14 18.69
CA ASN A 36 -35.20 -13.33 19.52
C ASN A 36 -35.84 -14.49 18.75
N ASN A 37 -35.98 -14.36 17.43
CA ASN A 37 -36.42 -15.45 16.56
C ASN A 37 -35.27 -16.44 16.41
N LYS A 38 -35.14 -17.35 17.37
CA LYS A 38 -34.06 -18.34 17.42
C LYS A 38 -34.63 -19.73 17.68
N ALA A 39 -34.31 -20.70 16.83
CA ALA A 39 -34.83 -22.06 16.96
C ALA A 39 -33.88 -23.14 16.40
N LEU A 40 -34.00 -24.35 16.93
CA LEU A 40 -33.39 -25.58 16.41
C LEU A 40 -34.48 -26.63 16.20
N GLU A 41 -34.52 -27.24 15.03
CA GLU A 41 -35.31 -28.44 14.76
C GLU A 41 -34.45 -29.68 14.94
N LEU A 42 -34.97 -30.69 15.66
CA LEU A 42 -34.33 -31.97 15.88
C LEU A 42 -35.20 -33.12 15.36
N THR A 43 -34.77 -33.85 14.32
CA THR A 43 -35.59 -34.90 13.69
C THR A 43 -35.14 -36.31 14.09
N ASN A 44 -36.10 -37.15 14.53
CA ASN A 44 -35.85 -38.57 14.77
C ASN A 44 -35.77 -39.34 13.44
N ARG A 45 -34.57 -39.71 13.01
CA ARG A 45 -34.34 -40.49 11.78
C ARG A 45 -34.39 -42.01 11.98
N SER A 46 -34.68 -42.49 13.18
CA SER A 46 -34.81 -43.93 13.48
C SER A 46 -36.23 -44.47 13.28
N ASP A 47 -36.36 -45.80 13.19
CA ASP A 47 -37.63 -46.50 13.03
C ASP A 47 -38.41 -46.70 14.34
N GLN A 48 -37.88 -46.21 15.47
CA GLN A 48 -38.47 -46.35 16.81
C GLN A 48 -38.68 -44.99 17.49
N PRO A 49 -39.66 -44.85 18.40
CA PRO A 49 -39.78 -43.65 19.22
C PRO A 49 -38.55 -43.47 20.12
N LEU A 50 -38.05 -42.24 20.22
CA LEU A 50 -36.95 -41.87 21.11
C LEU A 50 -37.45 -41.31 22.43
N ASP A 51 -36.71 -41.56 23.49
CA ASP A 51 -36.86 -40.90 24.79
C ASP A 51 -35.91 -39.70 24.84
N LEU A 52 -36.47 -38.48 24.77
CA LEU A 52 -35.69 -37.25 24.68
C LEU A 52 -35.02 -36.89 26.02
N SER A 53 -35.41 -37.51 27.14
CA SER A 53 -34.78 -37.24 28.46
C SER A 53 -33.31 -37.64 28.56
N ARG A 54 -32.80 -38.36 27.55
CA ARG A 54 -31.39 -38.75 27.40
C ARG A 54 -30.57 -37.78 26.54
N TYR A 55 -31.22 -36.78 25.95
CA TYR A 55 -30.62 -35.86 25.00
C TYR A 55 -30.55 -34.43 25.57
N ARG A 56 -29.50 -33.71 25.19
CA ARG A 56 -29.25 -32.33 25.65
C ARG A 56 -28.56 -31.53 24.54
N VAL A 57 -29.00 -30.29 24.34
CA VAL A 57 -28.31 -29.31 23.50
C VAL A 57 -27.40 -28.47 24.39
N ASP A 58 -26.11 -28.45 24.11
CA ASP A 58 -25.12 -27.62 24.79
C ASP A 58 -24.63 -26.53 23.82
N VAL A 59 -24.59 -25.27 24.27
CA VAL A 59 -24.14 -24.12 23.48
C VAL A 59 -22.90 -23.49 24.12
N TYR A 60 -21.91 -23.21 23.28
CA TYR A 60 -20.58 -22.77 23.64
C TYR A 60 -20.33 -21.40 23.02
N PHE A 61 -20.49 -20.35 23.83
CA PHE A 61 -20.49 -18.97 23.34
C PHE A 61 -19.13 -18.50 22.82
N ASN A 62 -19.10 -17.85 21.65
CA ASN A 62 -17.96 -17.10 21.10
C ASN A 62 -16.62 -17.87 21.20
N GLY A 63 -16.53 -19.05 20.58
CA GLY A 63 -15.33 -19.90 20.59
C GLY A 63 -14.93 -20.51 21.95
N SER A 64 -15.80 -20.49 22.97
CA SER A 64 -15.55 -21.13 24.27
C SER A 64 -15.38 -22.66 24.17
N THR A 65 -14.46 -23.24 24.93
CA THR A 65 -14.36 -24.71 25.11
C THR A 65 -15.21 -25.24 26.28
N SER A 66 -16.12 -24.42 26.83
CA SER A 66 -17.05 -24.79 27.90
C SER A 66 -18.45 -24.28 27.61
N ALA A 67 -19.45 -25.14 27.79
CA ALA A 67 -20.85 -24.79 27.54
C ALA A 67 -21.31 -23.62 28.44
N GLY A 68 -21.81 -22.56 27.84
CA GLY A 68 -22.43 -21.43 28.53
C GLY A 68 -23.92 -21.63 28.76
N ALA A 69 -24.58 -22.46 27.95
CA ALA A 69 -25.96 -22.90 28.14
C ALA A 69 -26.09 -24.41 27.88
N SER A 70 -26.98 -25.06 28.63
CA SER A 70 -27.25 -26.51 28.56
C SER A 70 -28.74 -26.77 28.70
N LEU A 71 -29.38 -27.26 27.64
CA LEU A 71 -30.82 -27.51 27.56
C LEU A 71 -31.11 -29.00 27.47
N ASN A 72 -31.57 -29.59 28.58
CA ASN A 72 -32.09 -30.96 28.55
C ASN A 72 -33.41 -30.98 27.78
N LEU A 73 -33.53 -31.92 26.84
CA LEU A 73 -34.74 -32.14 26.07
C LEU A 73 -35.74 -32.98 26.89
N ASN A 74 -37.03 -32.95 26.51
CA ASN A 74 -38.05 -33.66 27.26
C ASN A 74 -39.13 -34.30 26.38
N GLY A 75 -39.81 -35.32 26.90
CA GLY A 75 -40.85 -36.04 26.19
C GLY A 75 -40.31 -37.22 25.37
N SER A 76 -41.08 -37.61 24.35
CA SER A 76 -40.72 -38.71 23.45
C SER A 76 -41.10 -38.36 22.02
N LEU A 77 -40.19 -38.66 21.08
CA LEU A 77 -40.29 -38.26 19.68
C LEU A 77 -40.55 -39.48 18.80
N ALA A 78 -41.63 -39.46 18.02
CA ALA A 78 -41.99 -40.55 17.12
C ALA A 78 -40.99 -40.68 15.93
N PRO A 79 -40.93 -41.84 15.24
CA PRO A 79 -40.16 -41.99 14.00
C PRO A 79 -40.51 -40.92 12.96
N ASN A 80 -39.49 -40.31 12.35
CA ASN A 80 -39.58 -39.22 11.36
C ASN A 80 -40.41 -38.00 11.83
N ALA A 81 -40.47 -37.75 13.13
CA ALA A 81 -41.03 -36.52 13.67
C ALA A 81 -39.91 -35.54 14.06
N SER A 82 -40.17 -34.26 13.84
CA SER A 82 -39.38 -33.13 14.32
C SER A 82 -39.71 -32.77 15.76
N TYR A 83 -38.73 -32.20 16.47
CA TYR A 83 -38.88 -31.59 17.79
C TYR A 83 -38.24 -30.22 17.79
N VAL A 84 -39.04 -29.16 17.98
CA VAL A 84 -38.58 -27.77 17.85
C VAL A 84 -38.27 -27.17 19.21
N VAL A 85 -37.02 -26.73 19.39
CA VAL A 85 -36.57 -25.90 20.51
C VAL A 85 -36.55 -24.45 20.05
N ALA A 86 -37.23 -23.54 20.75
CA ALA A 86 -37.26 -22.12 20.40
C ALA A 86 -36.97 -21.19 21.58
N HIS A 87 -36.55 -19.95 21.31
CA HIS A 87 -36.46 -18.93 22.34
C HIS A 87 -37.86 -18.53 22.84
N ALA A 88 -38.03 -18.37 24.15
CA ALA A 88 -39.32 -18.07 24.79
C ALA A 88 -39.88 -16.66 24.47
N SER A 89 -39.20 -15.89 23.62
CA SER A 89 -39.66 -14.60 23.08
C SER A 89 -39.44 -14.48 21.57
N ALA A 90 -39.40 -15.61 20.86
CA ALA A 90 -39.54 -15.66 19.40
C ALA A 90 -40.94 -15.21 18.96
N ASN A 91 -41.12 -15.01 17.66
CA ASN A 91 -42.40 -14.64 17.05
C ASN A 91 -43.47 -15.76 17.16
N ASP A 92 -44.74 -15.41 16.93
CA ASP A 92 -45.86 -16.35 17.03
C ASP A 92 -45.78 -17.54 16.06
N ALA A 93 -45.12 -17.40 14.89
CA ALA A 93 -44.97 -18.49 13.93
C ALA A 93 -44.06 -19.59 14.51
N ILE A 94 -42.86 -19.20 14.96
CA ILE A 94 -41.89 -20.09 15.62
C ILE A 94 -42.50 -20.68 16.91
N LEU A 95 -43.13 -19.86 17.75
CA LEU A 95 -43.75 -20.32 19.00
C LEU A 95 -44.95 -21.27 18.78
N SER A 96 -45.60 -21.23 17.61
CA SER A 96 -46.73 -22.13 17.31
C SER A 96 -46.32 -23.57 17.00
N VAL A 97 -45.06 -23.78 16.61
CA VAL A 97 -44.47 -25.10 16.29
C VAL A 97 -43.48 -25.59 17.35
N ALA A 98 -43.10 -24.76 18.33
CA ALA A 98 -42.14 -25.10 19.37
C ALA A 98 -42.67 -26.13 20.40
N ASP A 99 -42.00 -27.28 20.51
CA ASP A 99 -42.26 -28.29 21.55
C ASP A 99 -41.69 -27.89 22.91
N GLN A 100 -40.55 -27.18 22.92
CA GLN A 100 -39.88 -26.70 24.12
C GLN A 100 -39.35 -25.27 23.92
N THR A 101 -39.57 -24.41 24.91
CA THR A 101 -39.04 -23.03 24.90
C THR A 101 -37.94 -22.83 25.93
N TYR A 102 -36.98 -21.96 25.61
CA TYR A 102 -35.87 -21.59 26.49
C TYR A 102 -35.81 -20.08 26.71
N GLY A 103 -35.65 -19.64 27.96
CA GLY A 103 -35.72 -18.22 28.36
C GLY A 103 -34.37 -17.53 28.61
N GLY A 104 -33.26 -18.21 28.36
CA GLY A 104 -31.94 -17.58 28.24
C GLY A 104 -31.58 -17.37 26.78
N GLY A 105 -30.52 -16.61 26.50
CA GLY A 105 -29.95 -16.55 25.15
C GLY A 105 -29.66 -17.96 24.62
N LEU A 106 -30.11 -18.23 23.39
CA LEU A 106 -29.96 -19.55 22.78
C LEU A 106 -28.57 -19.70 22.14
N PHE A 107 -28.32 -18.99 21.05
CA PHE A 107 -27.06 -18.97 20.29
C PHE A 107 -27.05 -17.75 19.35
N ASN A 108 -25.91 -17.36 18.82
CA ASN A 108 -25.68 -16.47 17.67
C ASN A 108 -24.60 -17.07 16.77
N GLY A 109 -24.38 -16.47 15.59
CA GLY A 109 -23.58 -17.04 14.51
C GLY A 109 -22.18 -17.58 14.88
N ASP A 110 -21.51 -17.05 15.90
CA ASP A 110 -20.18 -17.46 16.37
C ASP A 110 -20.20 -18.50 17.52
N ASP A 111 -21.35 -19.08 17.83
CA ASP A 111 -21.53 -20.07 18.91
C ASP A 111 -21.54 -21.52 18.43
N PHE A 112 -20.67 -22.35 19.01
CA PHE A 112 -20.67 -23.79 18.75
C PHE A 112 -21.84 -24.48 19.47
N ILE A 113 -22.59 -25.31 18.74
CA ILE A 113 -23.77 -26.03 19.25
C ILE A 113 -23.50 -27.53 19.15
N ALA A 114 -23.67 -28.26 20.26
CA ALA A 114 -23.57 -29.71 20.31
C ALA A 114 -24.89 -30.34 20.76
N LEU A 115 -25.44 -31.23 19.93
CA LEU A 115 -26.47 -32.17 20.33
C LEU A 115 -25.79 -33.40 20.95
N THR A 116 -26.16 -33.72 22.19
CA THR A 116 -25.60 -34.85 22.94
C THR A 116 -26.65 -35.89 23.29
N ARG A 117 -26.21 -37.15 23.45
CA ARG A 117 -26.97 -38.23 24.08
C ARG A 117 -26.11 -38.92 25.14
N ASP A 118 -26.60 -39.04 26.37
CA ASP A 118 -25.86 -39.63 27.49
C ASP A 118 -24.43 -39.03 27.65
N ASP A 119 -24.31 -37.70 27.50
CA ASP A 119 -23.04 -36.93 27.48
C ASP A 119 -22.05 -37.22 26.32
N GLN A 120 -22.47 -37.93 25.27
CA GLN A 120 -21.70 -38.07 24.02
C GLN A 120 -22.28 -37.16 22.93
N ILE A 121 -21.43 -36.43 22.20
CA ILE A 121 -21.86 -35.64 21.03
C ILE A 121 -22.30 -36.57 19.91
N ILE A 122 -23.42 -36.24 19.28
CA ILE A 122 -24.04 -37.01 18.17
C ILE A 122 -24.38 -36.15 16.95
N ASP A 123 -24.40 -34.83 17.10
CA ASP A 123 -24.48 -33.87 16.02
C ASP A 123 -23.94 -32.51 16.50
N SER A 124 -23.41 -31.67 15.59
CA SER A 124 -22.96 -30.31 15.94
C SER A 124 -23.04 -29.30 14.79
N ILE A 125 -23.01 -28.02 15.19
CA ILE A 125 -22.86 -26.85 14.31
C ILE A 125 -21.69 -26.01 14.82
N GLY A 126 -20.76 -25.66 13.93
CA GLY A 126 -19.52 -24.96 14.24
C GLY A 126 -18.37 -25.90 14.64
N GLN A 127 -17.25 -25.32 15.09
CA GLN A 127 -16.06 -26.04 15.54
C GLN A 127 -15.73 -25.68 17.00
N LEU A 128 -15.49 -26.70 17.85
CA LEU A 128 -15.32 -26.49 19.28
C LEU A 128 -14.00 -25.77 19.60
N GLY A 129 -14.09 -24.63 20.30
CA GLY A 129 -12.92 -23.84 20.69
C GLY A 129 -12.38 -22.89 19.61
N VAL A 130 -13.12 -22.74 18.50
CA VAL A 130 -12.80 -21.80 17.42
C VAL A 130 -13.85 -20.69 17.38
N ASP A 131 -13.39 -19.45 17.37
CA ASP A 131 -14.21 -18.27 17.11
C ASP A 131 -14.05 -17.90 15.62
N PRO A 132 -15.13 -17.98 14.81
CA PRO A 132 -15.08 -17.61 13.39
C PRO A 132 -15.22 -16.10 13.15
N GLY A 133 -15.24 -15.28 14.21
CA GLY A 133 -15.34 -13.82 14.19
C GLY A 133 -16.78 -13.30 14.27
N SER A 134 -17.68 -13.85 13.46
CA SER A 134 -19.12 -13.49 13.50
C SER A 134 -20.09 -14.59 13.07
N GLN A 135 -19.63 -15.53 12.22
CA GLN A 135 -20.43 -16.61 11.66
C GLN A 135 -19.52 -17.70 11.06
N TRP A 136 -19.99 -18.94 11.03
CA TRP A 136 -19.53 -19.90 10.03
C TRP A 136 -20.32 -19.72 8.73
N GLY A 137 -19.69 -20.02 7.59
CA GLY A 137 -20.30 -19.89 6.26
C GLY A 137 -20.50 -18.44 5.81
N ASP A 138 -21.10 -18.29 4.63
CA ASP A 138 -21.27 -17.01 3.94
C ASP A 138 -22.60 -16.94 3.16
N GLY A 139 -22.97 -15.73 2.74
CA GLY A 139 -24.27 -15.45 2.12
C GLY A 139 -25.45 -15.94 2.98
N VAL A 140 -26.44 -16.56 2.34
CA VAL A 140 -27.59 -17.19 3.02
C VAL A 140 -27.21 -18.51 3.70
N ALA A 141 -26.08 -19.13 3.35
CA ALA A 141 -25.57 -20.37 3.94
C ALA A 141 -24.57 -20.06 5.07
N SER A 142 -25.01 -19.19 5.99
CA SER A 142 -24.23 -18.76 7.16
C SER A 142 -24.99 -19.01 8.46
N THR A 143 -24.29 -19.02 9.59
CA THR A 143 -24.93 -19.17 10.91
C THR A 143 -25.47 -17.85 11.48
N GLN A 144 -25.09 -16.68 10.95
CA GLN A 144 -25.59 -15.39 11.44
C GLN A 144 -26.75 -14.86 10.58
N ASN A 145 -27.85 -14.47 11.21
CA ASN A 145 -29.00 -13.82 10.54
C ASN A 145 -29.55 -14.63 9.33
N ALA A 146 -29.57 -15.95 9.44
CA ALA A 146 -30.03 -16.86 8.39
C ALA A 146 -30.74 -18.09 8.97
N THR A 147 -31.43 -18.82 8.10
CA THR A 147 -31.97 -20.14 8.38
C THR A 147 -31.17 -21.18 7.59
N LEU A 148 -30.69 -22.23 8.25
CA LEU A 148 -29.98 -23.34 7.64
C LEU A 148 -30.84 -24.60 7.75
N ARG A 149 -31.11 -25.30 6.64
CA ARG A 149 -31.77 -26.62 6.63
C ARG A 149 -30.76 -27.69 6.24
N ARG A 150 -30.71 -28.81 6.95
CA ARG A 150 -29.72 -29.85 6.69
C ARG A 150 -30.01 -30.51 5.34
N ASN A 151 -28.99 -30.63 4.49
CA ASN A 151 -29.09 -31.28 3.19
C ASN A 151 -29.62 -32.71 3.35
N VAL A 152 -30.63 -33.11 2.57
CA VAL A 152 -31.37 -34.38 2.79
C VAL A 152 -30.51 -35.65 2.64
N GLU A 153 -29.39 -35.54 1.91
CA GLU A 153 -28.37 -36.59 1.74
C GLU A 153 -27.51 -36.82 3.00
N ILE A 154 -27.53 -35.88 3.96
CA ILE A 154 -26.78 -35.99 5.22
C ILE A 154 -27.61 -36.81 6.22
N LEU A 155 -27.26 -38.09 6.34
CA LEU A 155 -27.98 -39.09 7.13
C LEU A 155 -27.42 -39.31 8.54
N ASP A 156 -26.21 -38.84 8.81
CA ASP A 156 -25.53 -38.90 10.10
C ASP A 156 -25.16 -37.48 10.55
N GLY A 157 -25.16 -37.25 11.86
CA GLY A 157 -24.80 -35.97 12.46
C GLY A 157 -23.30 -35.83 12.63
N ASP A 158 -22.84 -34.59 12.77
CA ASP A 158 -21.43 -34.31 12.94
C ASP A 158 -20.93 -34.72 14.34
N THR A 159 -19.79 -35.39 14.39
CA THR A 159 -19.27 -35.98 15.65
C THR A 159 -17.78 -35.82 15.85
N ASP A 160 -17.04 -35.36 14.83
CA ASP A 160 -15.79 -34.66 15.10
C ASP A 160 -16.14 -33.20 15.37
N VAL A 161 -15.37 -32.56 16.24
CA VAL A 161 -15.59 -31.18 16.68
C VAL A 161 -14.30 -30.36 16.56
N ASN A 162 -13.27 -30.96 15.98
CA ASN A 162 -11.91 -30.43 15.87
C ASN A 162 -11.49 -30.20 14.42
N ASP A 163 -12.22 -30.78 13.45
CA ASP A 163 -12.05 -30.54 12.02
C ASP A 163 -12.68 -29.21 11.59
N VAL A 164 -12.35 -28.78 10.37
CA VAL A 164 -12.76 -27.47 9.86
C VAL A 164 -14.23 -27.52 9.48
N TYR A 165 -15.06 -26.73 10.17
CA TYR A 165 -16.50 -26.70 9.92
C TYR A 165 -16.86 -25.92 8.66
N ASP A 166 -17.37 -26.63 7.65
CA ASP A 166 -17.90 -26.07 6.40
C ASP A 166 -19.44 -26.18 6.38
N VAL A 167 -20.11 -25.02 6.39
CA VAL A 167 -21.59 -24.96 6.36
C VAL A 167 -22.12 -25.54 5.05
N ASN A 168 -21.48 -25.25 3.91
CA ASN A 168 -21.95 -25.64 2.58
C ASN A 168 -21.87 -27.16 2.35
N ALA A 169 -21.01 -27.86 3.10
CA ALA A 169 -20.92 -29.33 3.06
C ALA A 169 -22.16 -30.02 3.65
N GLN A 170 -22.88 -29.39 4.57
CA GLN A 170 -23.96 -30.04 5.34
C GLN A 170 -25.34 -29.35 5.24
N TRP A 171 -25.39 -28.06 4.87
CA TRP A 171 -26.59 -27.23 4.97
C TRP A 171 -26.94 -26.51 3.67
N GLN A 172 -28.23 -26.23 3.51
CA GLN A 172 -28.77 -25.27 2.55
C GLN A 172 -29.17 -24.00 3.30
N GLY A 173 -28.74 -22.85 2.80
CA GLY A 173 -29.03 -21.54 3.35
C GLY A 173 -30.34 -20.91 2.86
N PHE A 174 -31.01 -20.18 3.75
CA PHE A 174 -32.26 -19.45 3.53
C PHE A 174 -32.22 -18.12 4.31
N ALA A 175 -33.09 -17.18 3.93
CA ALA A 175 -33.14 -15.86 4.54
C ALA A 175 -33.45 -15.88 6.06
N SER A 176 -32.99 -14.83 6.77
CA SER A 176 -33.42 -14.51 8.14
C SER A 176 -34.93 -14.66 8.31
N ASP A 177 -35.34 -15.22 9.45
CA ASP A 177 -36.75 -15.42 9.84
C ASP A 177 -37.58 -16.37 8.95
N ASP A 178 -36.98 -17.08 7.98
CA ASP A 178 -37.67 -18.14 7.25
C ASP A 178 -37.95 -19.37 8.13
N SER A 179 -39.08 -19.35 8.85
CA SER A 179 -39.59 -20.47 9.63
C SER A 179 -40.62 -21.32 8.87
N SER A 180 -40.59 -21.36 7.53
CA SER A 180 -41.64 -22.00 6.73
C SER A 180 -41.65 -23.54 6.79
N ASP A 181 -40.48 -24.16 6.97
CA ASP A 181 -40.32 -25.62 7.10
C ASP A 181 -40.21 -26.10 8.57
N LEU A 182 -40.20 -25.16 9.52
CA LEU A 182 -39.91 -25.44 10.93
C LEU A 182 -40.96 -26.35 11.57
N GLY A 183 -40.52 -27.53 12.01
CA GLY A 183 -41.37 -28.59 12.54
C GLY A 183 -41.96 -29.52 11.47
N GLN A 184 -41.50 -29.42 10.22
CA GLN A 184 -42.06 -30.13 9.05
C GLN A 184 -41.00 -30.80 8.15
N TYR A 185 -39.82 -31.19 8.67
CA TYR A 185 -38.73 -31.84 7.91
C TYR A 185 -39.16 -32.65 6.66
N LEU A 186 -39.07 -32.03 5.49
CA LEU A 186 -39.56 -32.60 4.24
C LEU A 186 -38.56 -33.60 3.64
N THR A 187 -38.94 -34.88 3.64
CA THR A 187 -38.13 -35.99 3.07
C THR A 187 -38.08 -36.04 1.53
N THR A 188 -38.34 -34.93 0.83
CA THR A 188 -38.36 -34.85 -0.64
C THR A 188 -37.73 -33.53 -1.10
N PRO A 189 -36.67 -33.57 -1.92
CA PRO A 189 -36.15 -32.39 -2.60
C PRO A 189 -37.23 -31.64 -3.40
N PRO A 190 -37.01 -30.35 -3.73
CA PRO A 190 -37.74 -29.70 -4.80
C PRO A 190 -37.65 -30.55 -6.08
N GLU A 191 -38.72 -30.62 -6.89
CA GLU A 191 -38.71 -31.46 -8.10
C GLU A 191 -37.51 -31.13 -9.00
N THR A 192 -36.61 -32.11 -9.14
CA THR A 192 -35.52 -32.06 -10.10
C THR A 192 -36.11 -32.05 -11.50
N GLY A 193 -36.19 -30.87 -12.11
CA GLY A 193 -36.29 -30.78 -13.55
C GLY A 193 -35.09 -31.48 -14.18
N GLU A 194 -35.32 -32.30 -15.21
CA GLU A 194 -34.22 -32.95 -15.93
C GLU A 194 -33.33 -31.88 -16.61
N LEU A 195 -32.03 -32.17 -16.73
CA LEU A 195 -31.10 -31.31 -17.47
C LEU A 195 -31.59 -31.09 -18.91
N GLY A 196 -32.09 -32.16 -19.55
CA GLY A 196 -32.48 -32.18 -20.95
C GLY A 196 -31.31 -32.41 -21.91
N GLN A 197 -31.61 -32.49 -23.20
CA GLN A 197 -30.61 -32.61 -24.27
C GLN A 197 -30.17 -31.22 -24.77
N CYS A 198 -28.96 -31.12 -25.32
CA CYS A 198 -28.51 -29.89 -25.96
C CYS A 198 -29.44 -29.47 -27.11
N GLY A 199 -29.83 -28.21 -27.14
CA GLY A 199 -30.83 -27.63 -28.05
C GLY A 199 -32.28 -27.72 -27.57
N GLU A 200 -32.56 -28.32 -26.41
CA GLU A 200 -33.84 -28.14 -25.72
C GLU A 200 -33.88 -26.79 -24.99
N SER A 201 -35.06 -26.30 -24.58
CA SER A 201 -35.17 -24.98 -23.94
C SER A 201 -34.25 -24.82 -22.72
N TYR A 202 -33.63 -23.66 -22.62
CA TYR A 202 -32.78 -23.19 -21.52
C TYR A 202 -33.07 -21.71 -21.21
N THR A 203 -32.63 -21.25 -20.05
CA THR A 203 -32.62 -19.83 -19.68
C THR A 203 -31.42 -19.15 -20.36
N LEU A 204 -31.63 -17.98 -20.95
CA LEU A 204 -30.55 -17.18 -21.54
C LEU A 204 -29.71 -16.53 -20.44
N ILE A 205 -28.41 -16.36 -20.65
CA ILE A 205 -27.54 -15.70 -19.65
C ILE A 205 -27.99 -14.27 -19.40
N SER A 206 -28.37 -13.51 -20.43
CA SER A 206 -28.88 -12.14 -20.25
C SER A 206 -30.14 -12.04 -19.40
N ALA A 207 -30.93 -13.11 -19.31
CA ALA A 207 -32.10 -13.19 -18.42
C ALA A 207 -31.74 -13.60 -16.98
N ILE A 208 -30.58 -14.25 -16.77
CA ILE A 208 -30.01 -14.53 -15.44
C ILE A 208 -29.32 -13.28 -14.90
N GLN A 209 -28.53 -12.60 -15.72
CA GLN A 209 -27.87 -11.35 -15.36
C GLN A 209 -28.89 -10.22 -15.14
N GLY A 210 -29.78 -9.97 -16.10
CA GLY A 210 -30.73 -8.86 -16.01
C GLY A 210 -30.05 -7.50 -16.18
N THR A 211 -30.71 -6.43 -15.71
CA THR A 211 -30.30 -5.02 -15.92
C THR A 211 -29.95 -4.28 -14.62
N GLY A 212 -29.53 -5.00 -13.59
CA GLY A 212 -29.18 -4.44 -12.28
C GLY A 212 -27.99 -5.19 -11.68
N GLU A 213 -27.54 -4.74 -10.51
CA GLU A 213 -26.39 -5.30 -9.78
C GLU A 213 -26.70 -6.61 -9.02
N GLU A 214 -27.91 -7.17 -9.21
CA GLU A 214 -28.35 -8.44 -8.63
C GLU A 214 -29.25 -9.16 -9.65
N SER A 215 -29.07 -10.47 -9.78
CA SER A 215 -29.86 -11.32 -10.66
C SER A 215 -31.34 -11.34 -10.28
N PRO A 216 -32.26 -11.10 -11.25
CA PRO A 216 -33.70 -11.22 -11.03
C PRO A 216 -34.17 -12.68 -10.82
N LEU A 217 -33.27 -13.67 -10.97
CA LEU A 217 -33.56 -15.10 -10.82
C LEU A 217 -32.86 -15.72 -9.59
N THR A 218 -32.31 -14.91 -8.68
CA THR A 218 -31.65 -15.38 -7.45
C THR A 218 -32.53 -16.35 -6.64
N GLY A 219 -31.99 -17.53 -6.34
CA GLY A 219 -32.68 -18.63 -5.69
C GLY A 219 -33.42 -19.60 -6.64
N GLU A 220 -33.47 -19.33 -7.94
CA GLU A 220 -34.03 -20.25 -8.94
C GLU A 220 -32.99 -21.26 -9.45
N ALA A 221 -33.46 -22.48 -9.75
CA ALA A 221 -32.68 -23.52 -10.41
C ALA A 221 -32.90 -23.48 -11.92
N VAL A 222 -31.85 -23.15 -12.69
CA VAL A 222 -31.92 -22.93 -14.15
C VAL A 222 -31.12 -23.98 -14.92
N ASN A 223 -31.58 -24.28 -16.14
CA ASN A 223 -30.76 -24.96 -17.15
C ASN A 223 -30.21 -23.89 -18.10
N ILE A 224 -28.92 -23.88 -18.41
CA ILE A 224 -28.28 -22.99 -19.40
C ILE A 224 -27.58 -23.77 -20.51
N GLU A 225 -27.35 -23.13 -21.65
CA GLU A 225 -26.34 -23.55 -22.63
C GLU A 225 -25.41 -22.40 -22.96
N ALA A 226 -24.10 -22.63 -22.87
CA ALA A 226 -23.10 -21.58 -22.98
C ALA A 226 -21.75 -22.14 -23.48
N ILE A 227 -20.89 -21.25 -23.98
CA ILE A 227 -19.53 -21.57 -24.44
C ILE A 227 -18.54 -21.21 -23.32
N VAL A 228 -17.66 -22.14 -22.95
CA VAL A 228 -16.59 -21.90 -21.96
C VAL A 228 -15.62 -20.84 -22.49
N SER A 229 -15.50 -19.72 -21.76
CA SER A 229 -14.71 -18.55 -22.14
C SER A 229 -13.38 -18.45 -21.36
N TYR A 230 -13.36 -18.95 -20.12
CA TYR A 230 -12.17 -19.14 -19.28
C TYR A 230 -12.33 -20.37 -18.38
N ASP A 231 -11.23 -21.09 -18.15
CA ASP A 231 -11.18 -22.25 -17.27
C ASP A 231 -10.29 -21.95 -16.07
N GLY A 232 -10.90 -21.91 -14.89
CA GLY A 232 -10.26 -21.74 -13.59
C GLY A 232 -10.61 -22.87 -12.63
N THR A 233 -10.88 -24.07 -13.13
CA THR A 233 -11.32 -25.22 -12.31
C THR A 233 -10.22 -25.87 -11.47
N GLU A 234 -8.95 -25.55 -11.73
CA GLU A 234 -7.80 -25.99 -10.93
C GLU A 234 -7.96 -25.61 -9.44
N ALA A 235 -7.48 -26.45 -8.53
CA ALA A 235 -7.75 -26.32 -7.08
C ALA A 235 -7.20 -25.03 -6.43
N ASP A 236 -6.17 -24.45 -7.05
CA ASP A 236 -5.50 -23.20 -6.66
C ASP A 236 -5.98 -21.99 -7.49
N ALA A 237 -6.89 -22.20 -8.45
CA ALA A 237 -7.52 -21.16 -9.28
C ALA A 237 -8.88 -20.75 -8.69
N LEU A 238 -9.75 -20.14 -9.51
CA LEU A 238 -11.06 -19.62 -9.12
C LEU A 238 -12.11 -20.70 -8.76
N ARG A 239 -11.80 -21.98 -8.94
CA ARG A 239 -12.68 -23.14 -8.70
C ARG A 239 -13.98 -23.11 -9.50
N GLY A 240 -13.89 -22.61 -10.73
CA GLY A 240 -15.03 -22.44 -11.61
C GLY A 240 -14.67 -22.11 -13.05
N LEU A 241 -15.71 -21.93 -13.86
CA LEU A 241 -15.64 -21.60 -15.27
C LEU A 241 -16.29 -20.24 -15.49
N PHE A 242 -15.73 -19.43 -16.39
CA PHE A 242 -16.56 -18.41 -17.03
C PHE A 242 -17.14 -18.99 -18.31
N VAL A 243 -18.40 -18.68 -18.57
CA VAL A 243 -19.13 -19.08 -19.77
C VAL A 243 -19.83 -17.87 -20.37
N GLN A 244 -20.09 -17.91 -21.68
CA GLN A 244 -20.83 -16.86 -22.38
C GLN A 244 -21.84 -17.44 -23.37
N SER A 245 -22.88 -16.65 -23.68
CA SER A 245 -23.88 -16.96 -24.70
C SER A 245 -23.25 -17.27 -26.06
N ALA A 246 -23.80 -18.27 -26.76
CA ALA A 246 -23.48 -18.45 -28.17
C ALA A 246 -24.06 -17.30 -29.01
N THR A 247 -23.51 -17.02 -30.20
CA THR A 247 -23.92 -15.86 -31.02
C THR A 247 -25.41 -15.84 -31.41
N ALA A 248 -26.09 -16.99 -31.38
CA ALA A 248 -27.53 -17.09 -31.65
C ALA A 248 -28.43 -16.72 -30.45
N ASP A 249 -27.85 -16.71 -29.25
CA ASP A 249 -28.52 -16.53 -27.97
C ASP A 249 -28.35 -15.10 -27.40
N ILE A 250 -27.42 -14.32 -27.96
CA ILE A 250 -27.17 -12.92 -27.60
C ILE A 250 -28.40 -12.05 -27.91
N ASP A 251 -28.90 -11.29 -26.93
CA ASP A 251 -30.11 -10.48 -27.06
C ASP A 251 -29.88 -9.08 -27.66
N LEU A 252 -28.62 -8.65 -27.76
CA LEU A 252 -28.15 -7.37 -28.30
C LEU A 252 -28.55 -6.13 -27.49
N SER A 253 -28.97 -6.31 -26.23
CA SER A 253 -29.06 -5.24 -25.24
C SER A 253 -27.67 -4.76 -24.84
N ALA A 254 -27.57 -3.48 -24.45
CA ALA A 254 -26.33 -2.90 -23.90
C ALA A 254 -26.39 -2.76 -22.37
N ASP A 255 -27.51 -3.16 -21.77
CA ASP A 255 -27.82 -3.01 -20.35
C ASP A 255 -27.82 -4.37 -19.61
N THR A 256 -27.46 -5.47 -20.30
CA THR A 256 -27.43 -6.86 -19.80
C THR A 256 -26.11 -7.52 -20.19
N SER A 257 -25.58 -8.38 -19.34
CA SER A 257 -24.39 -9.18 -19.69
C SER A 257 -24.75 -10.50 -20.39
N GLU A 258 -23.86 -10.95 -21.28
CA GLU A 258 -23.89 -12.26 -21.94
C GLU A 258 -22.89 -13.25 -21.34
N GLY A 259 -22.31 -12.92 -20.18
CA GLY A 259 -21.35 -13.74 -19.44
C GLY A 259 -21.88 -14.18 -18.08
N LEU A 260 -21.34 -15.29 -17.58
CA LEU A 260 -21.74 -15.87 -16.29
C LEU A 260 -20.59 -16.66 -15.67
N PHE A 261 -20.41 -16.56 -14.36
CA PHE A 261 -19.49 -17.43 -13.63
C PHE A 261 -20.21 -18.69 -13.13
N ILE A 262 -19.53 -19.83 -13.21
CA ILE A 262 -20.04 -21.15 -12.80
C ILE A 262 -19.10 -21.69 -11.74
N TYR A 263 -19.54 -21.64 -10.48
CA TYR A 263 -18.79 -22.17 -9.35
C TYR A 263 -18.94 -23.70 -9.29
N THR A 264 -17.82 -24.40 -9.45
CA THR A 264 -17.74 -25.87 -9.42
C THR A 264 -17.18 -26.41 -8.10
N GLY A 265 -16.57 -25.54 -7.27
CA GLY A 265 -16.07 -25.89 -5.95
C GLY A 265 -14.94 -26.91 -5.97
N SER A 266 -15.28 -28.18 -5.74
CA SER A 266 -14.33 -29.31 -5.84
C SER A 266 -14.74 -30.36 -6.89
N GLU A 267 -15.84 -30.12 -7.61
CA GLU A 267 -16.33 -31.01 -8.65
C GLU A 267 -15.55 -30.81 -9.96
N SER A 268 -15.05 -31.90 -10.52
CA SER A 268 -14.29 -31.87 -11.78
C SER A 268 -15.23 -31.77 -12.99
N VAL A 269 -15.34 -30.58 -13.57
CA VAL A 269 -15.99 -30.35 -14.86
C VAL A 269 -14.93 -30.42 -15.97
N GLU A 270 -14.73 -31.59 -16.58
CA GLU A 270 -13.73 -31.79 -17.64
C GLU A 270 -14.14 -31.12 -18.96
N VAL A 271 -13.75 -29.85 -19.15
CA VAL A 271 -14.05 -29.04 -20.34
C VAL A 271 -12.81 -28.40 -20.95
N SER A 272 -12.98 -27.56 -21.97
CA SER A 272 -11.93 -26.71 -22.53
C SER A 272 -12.55 -25.45 -23.12
N VAL A 273 -11.81 -24.34 -23.12
CA VAL A 273 -12.23 -23.07 -23.74
C VAL A 273 -12.69 -23.27 -25.19
N GLY A 274 -13.83 -22.68 -25.55
CA GLY A 274 -14.51 -22.84 -26.84
C GLY A 274 -15.51 -24.01 -26.90
N GLN A 275 -15.58 -24.89 -25.89
CA GLN A 275 -16.60 -25.92 -25.84
C GLN A 275 -17.97 -25.37 -25.40
N ARG A 276 -19.05 -25.81 -26.05
CA ARG A 276 -20.42 -25.56 -25.62
C ARG A 276 -20.86 -26.63 -24.62
N ILE A 277 -21.32 -26.21 -23.45
CA ILE A 277 -21.86 -27.07 -22.41
C ILE A 277 -23.33 -26.74 -22.14
N ARG A 278 -24.08 -27.74 -21.68
CA ARG A 278 -25.39 -27.59 -21.06
C ARG A 278 -25.25 -27.97 -19.59
N LEU A 279 -25.71 -27.13 -18.68
CA LEU A 279 -25.63 -27.42 -17.24
C LEU A 279 -26.87 -26.94 -16.49
N ARG A 280 -27.10 -27.53 -15.32
CA ARG A 280 -28.16 -27.17 -14.38
C ARG A 280 -27.52 -26.71 -13.07
N GLY A 281 -27.87 -25.52 -12.60
CA GLY A 281 -27.36 -24.96 -11.35
C GLY A 281 -28.32 -23.95 -10.74
N ASN A 282 -28.05 -23.55 -9.50
CA ASN A 282 -28.82 -22.56 -8.76
C ASN A 282 -28.18 -21.17 -8.92
N VAL A 283 -29.01 -20.18 -9.26
CA VAL A 283 -28.61 -18.78 -9.41
C VAL A 283 -28.45 -18.12 -8.05
N GLY A 284 -27.37 -17.37 -7.87
CA GLY A 284 -27.22 -16.47 -6.71
C GLY A 284 -25.98 -15.59 -6.80
N GLU A 285 -25.87 -14.68 -5.83
CA GLU A 285 -24.77 -13.72 -5.73
C GLU A 285 -23.66 -14.23 -4.81
N TYR A 286 -22.40 -13.98 -5.17
CA TYR A 286 -21.24 -14.23 -4.31
C TYR A 286 -20.24 -13.07 -4.37
N TYR A 287 -20.01 -12.40 -3.23
CA TYR A 287 -19.28 -11.12 -3.17
C TYR A 287 -19.76 -10.04 -4.15
N GLY A 288 -21.03 -10.11 -4.58
CA GLY A 288 -21.64 -9.21 -5.56
C GLY A 288 -21.48 -9.66 -7.02
N GLN A 289 -20.99 -10.89 -7.27
CA GLN A 289 -20.98 -11.48 -8.61
C GLN A 289 -22.14 -12.45 -8.83
N THR A 290 -22.85 -12.29 -9.94
CA THR A 290 -23.88 -13.23 -10.37
C THR A 290 -23.25 -14.53 -10.87
N GLN A 291 -23.61 -15.65 -10.25
CA GLN A 291 -23.06 -16.96 -10.57
C GLN A 291 -24.10 -18.09 -10.52
N LEU A 292 -23.77 -19.21 -11.16
CA LEU A 292 -24.40 -20.51 -10.88
C LEU A 292 -23.54 -21.31 -9.92
N SER A 293 -24.19 -21.94 -8.94
CA SER A 293 -23.60 -22.86 -7.97
C SER A 293 -24.44 -24.13 -7.87
N GLN A 294 -24.04 -25.09 -7.03
CA GLN A 294 -24.78 -26.33 -6.78
C GLN A 294 -25.15 -27.07 -8.09
N ILE A 295 -24.12 -27.37 -8.90
CA ILE A 295 -24.28 -27.91 -10.25
C ILE A 295 -24.87 -29.33 -10.17
N ALA A 296 -26.14 -29.47 -10.50
CA ALA A 296 -26.88 -30.72 -10.30
C ALA A 296 -26.60 -31.77 -11.38
N ASP A 297 -26.35 -31.32 -12.62
CA ASP A 297 -25.99 -32.16 -13.76
C ASP A 297 -25.40 -31.28 -14.88
N TRP A 298 -24.52 -31.85 -15.72
CA TRP A 298 -23.95 -31.15 -16.88
C TRP A 298 -23.60 -32.12 -18.02
N THR A 299 -23.58 -31.62 -19.25
CA THR A 299 -23.13 -32.37 -20.43
C THR A 299 -22.45 -31.48 -21.46
N LEU A 300 -21.46 -32.05 -22.15
CA LEU A 300 -20.85 -31.44 -23.33
C LEU A 300 -21.80 -31.53 -24.54
N CYS A 301 -22.03 -30.40 -25.22
CA CYS A 301 -22.85 -30.38 -26.43
C CYS A 301 -22.05 -30.80 -27.67
N ALA A 302 -22.70 -31.54 -28.57
CA ALA A 302 -22.05 -32.14 -29.72
C ALA A 302 -21.73 -31.11 -30.83
N GLY A 303 -20.51 -30.58 -30.80
CA GLY A 303 -19.96 -29.66 -31.80
C GLY A 303 -18.61 -29.12 -31.34
N GLN A 304 -17.87 -28.46 -32.24
CA GLN A 304 -16.90 -27.46 -31.80
C GLN A 304 -17.51 -26.11 -32.15
N GLU A 305 -17.79 -25.31 -31.13
CA GLU A 305 -18.02 -23.88 -31.28
C GLU A 305 -16.66 -23.15 -31.23
N GLU A 306 -16.63 -21.90 -31.66
CA GLU A 306 -15.45 -21.05 -31.52
C GLU A 306 -15.55 -20.24 -30.21
N GLN A 307 -14.41 -19.82 -29.66
CA GLN A 307 -14.37 -18.96 -28.47
C GLN A 307 -15.12 -17.64 -28.76
N PRO A 308 -15.94 -17.12 -27.82
CA PRO A 308 -16.60 -15.83 -27.98
C PRO A 308 -15.58 -14.72 -28.27
N SER A 309 -15.95 -13.77 -29.14
CA SER A 309 -15.12 -12.61 -29.42
C SER A 309 -15.05 -11.68 -28.22
N TYR A 310 -13.86 -11.15 -27.91
CA TYR A 310 -13.70 -10.09 -26.91
C TYR A 310 -14.61 -8.89 -27.22
N GLN A 311 -15.39 -8.48 -26.23
CA GLN A 311 -16.08 -7.20 -26.26
C GLN A 311 -15.05 -6.09 -26.03
N VAL A 312 -14.97 -5.14 -26.97
CA VAL A 312 -14.07 -3.99 -26.83
C VAL A 312 -14.65 -3.01 -25.82
N ILE A 313 -13.93 -2.79 -24.74
CA ILE A 313 -14.21 -1.74 -23.76
C ILE A 313 -13.52 -0.48 -24.26
N THR A 314 -14.29 0.57 -24.52
CA THR A 314 -13.79 1.90 -24.88
C THR A 314 -13.86 2.78 -23.65
N LEU A 315 -12.78 3.48 -23.33
CA LEU A 315 -12.76 4.40 -22.19
C LEU A 315 -13.63 5.64 -22.47
N ASN A 316 -14.38 6.10 -21.47
CA ASN A 316 -15.05 7.39 -21.54
C ASN A 316 -14.01 8.51 -21.34
N GLU A 317 -14.35 9.78 -21.62
CA GLU A 317 -13.38 10.90 -21.57
C GLU A 317 -12.70 11.13 -20.20
N GLN A 318 -13.20 10.53 -19.11
CA GLN A 318 -12.72 10.79 -17.74
C GLN A 318 -12.61 9.53 -16.84
N ASN A 319 -13.38 8.48 -17.11
CA ASN A 319 -13.50 7.27 -16.28
C ASN A 319 -13.60 6.00 -17.14
N LEU A 320 -13.52 4.83 -16.50
CA LEU A 320 -14.11 3.59 -17.02
C LEU A 320 -15.61 3.78 -17.35
N PRO A 321 -16.16 3.01 -18.32
CA PRO A 321 -17.61 2.91 -18.48
C PRO A 321 -18.25 2.14 -17.32
N GLN A 322 -19.59 2.10 -17.26
CA GLN A 322 -20.27 1.14 -16.40
C GLN A 322 -19.87 -0.27 -16.82
N LEU A 323 -19.38 -1.07 -15.88
CA LEU A 323 -18.81 -2.38 -16.15
C LEU A 323 -19.80 -3.55 -15.95
N GLU A 324 -20.91 -3.29 -15.25
CA GLU A 324 -21.99 -4.26 -14.99
C GLU A 324 -22.49 -5.00 -16.24
N PRO A 325 -22.77 -4.35 -17.39
CA PRO A 325 -23.23 -5.04 -18.59
C PRO A 325 -22.18 -5.93 -19.28
N TYR A 326 -21.00 -6.08 -18.67
CA TYR A 326 -19.92 -6.95 -19.14
C TYR A 326 -19.52 -8.01 -18.11
N GLU A 327 -20.24 -8.17 -16.99
CA GLU A 327 -19.88 -9.14 -15.97
C GLU A 327 -19.84 -10.58 -16.53
N GLY A 328 -18.74 -11.28 -16.29
CA GLY A 328 -18.51 -12.63 -16.79
C GLY A 328 -18.09 -12.73 -18.26
N MET A 329 -18.02 -11.61 -18.99
CA MET A 329 -17.69 -11.60 -20.41
C MET A 329 -16.18 -11.52 -20.67
N LEU A 330 -15.74 -12.09 -21.79
CA LEU A 330 -14.46 -11.78 -22.42
C LEU A 330 -14.46 -10.32 -22.88
N VAL A 331 -13.55 -9.53 -22.31
CA VAL A 331 -13.38 -8.11 -22.61
C VAL A 331 -11.94 -7.81 -23.04
N SER A 332 -11.77 -6.74 -23.80
CA SER A 332 -10.45 -6.22 -24.17
C SER A 332 -10.40 -4.69 -24.14
N PHE A 333 -9.33 -4.15 -23.57
CA PHE A 333 -9.02 -2.72 -23.53
C PHE A 333 -8.06 -2.37 -24.67
N VAL A 334 -8.41 -1.35 -25.47
CA VAL A 334 -7.58 -0.88 -26.59
C VAL A 334 -6.60 0.18 -26.11
N GLU A 335 -7.06 1.09 -25.27
CA GLU A 335 -6.26 2.09 -24.58
C GLU A 335 -5.44 1.48 -23.42
N PRO A 336 -4.26 2.05 -23.10
CA PRO A 336 -3.49 1.63 -21.93
C PRO A 336 -4.22 1.98 -20.64
N LEU A 337 -4.15 1.07 -19.66
CA LEU A 337 -4.52 1.33 -18.27
C LEU A 337 -3.25 1.61 -17.45
N THR A 338 -3.35 2.44 -16.40
CA THR A 338 -2.20 2.82 -15.57
C THR A 338 -2.25 2.12 -14.22
N VAL A 339 -1.13 1.58 -13.75
CA VAL A 339 -1.00 1.01 -12.40
C VAL A 339 -1.13 2.13 -11.38
N THR A 340 -2.12 2.05 -10.49
CA THR A 340 -2.40 3.05 -9.44
C THR A 340 -2.18 2.50 -8.02
N SER A 341 -2.06 1.17 -7.84
CA SER A 341 -1.48 0.54 -6.64
C SER A 341 -0.86 -0.83 -6.95
N VAL A 342 0.14 -1.16 -6.13
CA VAL A 342 0.89 -2.43 -6.09
C VAL A 342 0.75 -3.14 -4.73
N ASP A 343 -0.12 -2.66 -3.83
CA ASP A 343 -0.15 -3.06 -2.42
C ASP A 343 -0.55 -4.54 -2.22
N ASN A 344 -1.49 -5.02 -3.03
CA ASN A 344 -1.96 -6.41 -3.00
C ASN A 344 -1.08 -7.39 -3.79
N LEU A 345 -0.08 -6.91 -4.56
CA LEU A 345 0.70 -7.72 -5.50
C LEU A 345 1.38 -8.92 -4.83
N PHE A 346 2.05 -8.69 -3.71
CA PHE A 346 2.75 -9.76 -2.99
C PHE A 346 1.79 -10.76 -2.35
N ARG A 347 0.63 -10.30 -1.84
CA ARG A 347 -0.27 -11.12 -1.03
C ARG A 347 -1.29 -11.89 -1.87
N TYR A 348 -1.77 -11.30 -2.96
CA TYR A 348 -2.89 -11.81 -3.78
C TYR A 348 -2.59 -11.81 -5.28
N GLY A 349 -1.39 -11.40 -5.71
CA GLY A 349 -1.05 -11.33 -7.14
C GLY A 349 -1.71 -10.16 -7.89
N GLU A 350 -2.43 -9.28 -7.19
CA GLU A 350 -3.24 -8.23 -7.80
C GLU A 350 -2.46 -6.92 -8.08
N LEU A 351 -2.78 -6.26 -9.20
CA LEU A 351 -2.45 -4.85 -9.45
C LEU A 351 -3.74 -4.04 -9.57
N LEU A 352 -3.78 -2.84 -8.97
CA LEU A 352 -4.93 -1.95 -9.19
C LEU A 352 -4.64 -1.00 -10.34
N LEU A 353 -5.56 -0.97 -11.32
CA LEU A 353 -5.44 -0.17 -12.53
C LEU A 353 -6.49 0.95 -12.57
N SER A 354 -6.15 2.05 -13.24
CA SER A 354 -7.06 3.16 -13.54
C SER A 354 -7.04 3.52 -15.03
N SER A 355 -8.14 4.08 -15.53
CA SER A 355 -8.13 4.77 -16.82
C SER A 355 -7.59 6.20 -16.65
N HIS A 356 -6.97 6.76 -17.70
CA HIS A 356 -6.46 8.14 -17.76
C HIS A 356 -5.36 8.53 -16.77
N GLY A 357 -4.52 7.56 -16.36
CA GLY A 357 -3.32 7.83 -15.58
C GLY A 357 -3.46 7.59 -14.07
N ARG A 358 -2.40 7.95 -13.34
CA ARG A 358 -2.29 7.87 -11.88
C ARG A 358 -3.43 8.65 -11.20
N GLN A 359 -4.04 8.03 -10.20
CA GLN A 359 -5.01 8.73 -9.35
C GLN A 359 -4.29 9.59 -8.32
N MET A 360 -4.71 10.85 -8.19
CA MET A 360 -4.16 11.79 -7.22
C MET A 360 -5.10 11.93 -6.01
N ILE A 361 -4.53 12.09 -4.83
CA ILE A 361 -5.27 12.38 -3.60
C ILE A 361 -6.11 13.64 -3.81
N PRO A 362 -7.43 13.63 -3.52
CA PRO A 362 -8.30 14.77 -3.79
C PRO A 362 -7.85 16.09 -3.15
N THR A 363 -7.44 16.09 -1.88
CA THR A 363 -6.96 17.29 -1.16
C THR A 363 -5.52 17.69 -1.51
N ASP A 364 -4.87 17.02 -2.46
CA ASP A 364 -3.64 17.49 -3.11
C ASP A 364 -3.95 18.34 -4.35
N VAL A 365 -5.11 18.10 -4.99
CA VAL A 365 -5.53 18.74 -6.25
C VAL A 365 -6.53 19.87 -6.03
N VAL A 366 -7.54 19.68 -5.17
CA VAL A 366 -8.62 20.64 -4.91
C VAL A 366 -8.79 20.92 -3.42
N ARG A 367 -9.40 22.04 -3.06
CA ARG A 367 -9.65 22.40 -1.66
C ARG A 367 -10.63 21.40 -1.00
N PRO A 368 -10.49 21.17 0.33
CA PRO A 368 -11.38 20.32 1.11
C PRO A 368 -12.88 20.60 0.93
N GLY A 369 -13.69 19.54 1.09
CA GLY A 369 -15.15 19.53 0.93
C GLY A 369 -15.63 18.95 -0.40
N LEU A 370 -16.80 19.41 -0.88
CA LEU A 370 -17.57 18.77 -1.97
C LEU A 370 -16.79 18.51 -3.28
N GLU A 371 -15.81 19.34 -3.63
CA GLU A 371 -14.97 19.10 -4.83
C GLU A 371 -14.00 17.94 -4.61
N ALA A 372 -13.42 17.82 -3.40
CA ALA A 372 -12.58 16.71 -3.02
C ALA A 372 -13.39 15.39 -2.90
N GLU A 373 -14.59 15.45 -2.32
CA GLU A 373 -15.52 14.30 -2.27
C GLU A 373 -15.89 13.79 -3.68
N ALA A 374 -16.21 14.70 -4.60
CA ALA A 374 -16.55 14.35 -5.99
C ALA A 374 -15.34 13.77 -6.77
N LEU A 375 -14.12 14.18 -6.44
CA LEU A 375 -12.90 13.60 -7.00
C LEU A 375 -12.59 12.23 -6.37
N ALA A 376 -12.83 12.03 -5.08
CA ALA A 376 -12.70 10.74 -4.41
C ALA A 376 -13.64 9.68 -5.01
N GLU A 377 -14.90 10.05 -5.28
CA GLU A 377 -15.89 9.16 -5.93
C GLU A 377 -15.48 8.84 -7.38
N ARG A 378 -14.96 9.83 -8.11
CA ARG A 378 -14.41 9.63 -9.46
C ARG A 378 -13.23 8.66 -9.46
N ASN A 379 -12.31 8.81 -8.52
CA ASN A 379 -11.16 7.91 -8.37
C ASN A 379 -11.63 6.48 -8.04
N ARG A 380 -12.57 6.32 -7.09
CA ARG A 380 -13.13 5.01 -6.72
C ARG A 380 -13.84 4.31 -7.88
N SER A 381 -14.67 5.03 -8.64
CA SER A 381 -15.37 4.50 -9.83
C SER A 381 -14.48 4.31 -11.07
N ASN A 382 -13.21 4.72 -11.01
CA ASN A 382 -12.24 4.59 -12.10
C ASN A 382 -11.14 3.57 -11.77
N ARG A 383 -11.51 2.44 -11.17
CA ARG A 383 -10.59 1.36 -10.75
C ARG A 383 -11.01 0.01 -11.34
N LEU A 384 -10.01 -0.78 -11.74
CA LEU A 384 -10.13 -2.16 -12.20
C LEU A 384 -8.99 -2.97 -11.59
N VAL A 385 -9.29 -4.11 -10.95
CA VAL A 385 -8.26 -5.02 -10.45
C VAL A 385 -7.76 -5.88 -11.61
N LEU A 386 -6.45 -5.90 -11.84
CA LEU A 386 -5.79 -6.94 -12.61
C LEU A 386 -5.41 -8.08 -11.66
N ASP A 387 -6.06 -9.22 -11.84
CA ASP A 387 -6.00 -10.41 -10.99
C ASP A 387 -5.12 -11.49 -11.67
N ASP A 388 -4.55 -12.45 -10.94
CA ASP A 388 -3.69 -13.52 -11.51
C ASP A 388 -4.44 -14.84 -11.81
N GLY A 389 -5.72 -14.91 -11.46
CA GLY A 389 -6.60 -16.07 -11.60
C GLY A 389 -6.47 -17.10 -10.48
N SER A 390 -5.70 -16.82 -9.42
CA SER A 390 -5.37 -17.76 -8.35
C SER A 390 -5.97 -17.37 -6.99
N THR A 391 -6.48 -18.36 -6.27
CA THR A 391 -7.01 -18.20 -4.90
C THR A 391 -5.93 -18.31 -3.82
N ARG A 392 -4.66 -18.45 -4.20
CA ARG A 392 -3.54 -18.60 -3.28
C ARG A 392 -3.11 -17.26 -2.69
N SER A 393 -2.88 -17.26 -1.38
CA SER A 393 -2.14 -16.16 -0.74
C SER A 393 -0.64 -16.33 -0.90
N ASN A 394 0.07 -15.22 -1.08
CA ASN A 394 1.53 -15.12 -1.25
C ASN A 394 2.05 -15.95 -2.44
N PRO A 395 1.59 -15.69 -3.68
CA PRO A 395 1.98 -16.46 -4.86
C PRO A 395 3.50 -16.48 -5.08
N GLN A 396 4.00 -17.66 -5.44
CA GLN A 396 5.41 -17.89 -5.81
C GLN A 396 5.48 -18.65 -7.15
N PRO A 397 6.02 -18.07 -8.23
CA PRO A 397 6.51 -16.68 -8.33
C PRO A 397 5.40 -15.64 -8.13
N ILE A 398 5.79 -14.40 -7.78
CA ILE A 398 4.87 -13.25 -7.79
C ILE A 398 4.54 -12.93 -9.27
N PRO A 399 3.26 -12.86 -9.67
CA PRO A 399 2.86 -12.97 -11.07
C PRO A 399 3.23 -11.77 -11.95
N TYR A 400 3.30 -10.57 -11.36
CA TYR A 400 3.58 -9.33 -12.08
C TYR A 400 4.81 -8.60 -11.50
N PRO A 401 5.72 -8.06 -12.33
CA PRO A 401 5.78 -8.24 -13.79
C PRO A 401 6.22 -9.66 -14.18
N ALA A 402 5.59 -10.25 -15.19
CA ALA A 402 5.92 -11.60 -15.63
C ALA A 402 7.29 -11.65 -16.35
N PRO A 403 8.19 -12.60 -16.03
CA PRO A 403 7.89 -13.89 -15.42
C PRO A 403 7.89 -13.94 -13.89
N GLU A 404 8.55 -13.00 -13.21
CA GLU A 404 8.64 -12.93 -11.74
C GLU A 404 9.12 -11.53 -11.32
N LEU A 405 8.53 -10.97 -10.25
CA LEU A 405 8.98 -9.75 -9.60
C LEU A 405 10.40 -9.92 -9.02
N SER A 406 11.27 -8.95 -9.25
CA SER A 406 12.55 -8.84 -8.52
C SER A 406 12.92 -7.38 -8.28
N ALA A 407 13.89 -7.14 -7.41
CA ALA A 407 14.43 -5.80 -7.19
C ALA A 407 15.06 -5.19 -8.44
N ASP A 408 15.54 -5.99 -9.41
CA ASP A 408 16.06 -5.50 -10.70
C ASP A 408 14.96 -5.40 -11.79
N TYR A 409 13.78 -5.99 -11.56
CA TYR A 409 12.66 -6.07 -12.50
C TYR A 409 11.33 -5.89 -11.73
N SER A 410 11.06 -4.62 -11.42
CA SER A 410 9.91 -4.14 -10.63
C SER A 410 8.77 -3.67 -11.54
N VAL A 411 7.53 -3.67 -11.01
CA VAL A 411 6.41 -2.89 -11.56
C VAL A 411 6.11 -1.75 -10.61
N ARG A 412 5.89 -0.56 -11.14
CA ARG A 412 5.76 0.68 -10.36
C ARG A 412 4.41 1.33 -10.57
N VAL A 413 3.94 2.09 -9.58
CA VAL A 413 2.78 2.97 -9.78
C VAL A 413 3.13 3.98 -10.88
N GLY A 414 2.22 4.18 -11.85
CA GLY A 414 2.48 4.97 -13.06
C GLY A 414 3.06 4.19 -14.26
N ASP A 415 3.36 2.89 -14.12
CA ASP A 415 3.55 2.00 -15.26
C ASP A 415 2.22 1.71 -15.98
N GLN A 416 2.28 1.26 -17.23
CA GLN A 416 1.10 1.02 -18.06
C GLN A 416 0.90 -0.46 -18.40
N VAL A 417 -0.36 -0.89 -18.44
CA VAL A 417 -0.78 -2.19 -18.96
C VAL A 417 -1.39 -2.00 -20.34
N ASN A 418 -0.75 -2.60 -21.34
CA ASN A 418 -1.13 -2.52 -22.75
C ASN A 418 -1.93 -3.75 -23.20
N GLN A 419 -2.93 -3.53 -24.07
CA GLN A 419 -3.70 -4.60 -24.74
C GLN A 419 -4.32 -5.62 -23.77
N LEU A 420 -4.78 -5.15 -22.60
CA LEU A 420 -5.30 -6.02 -21.56
C LEU A 420 -6.56 -6.74 -22.04
N SER A 421 -6.58 -8.07 -21.90
CA SER A 421 -7.71 -8.90 -22.33
C SER A 421 -7.88 -10.13 -21.45
N GLY A 422 -9.12 -10.44 -21.10
CA GLY A 422 -9.45 -11.36 -20.02
C GLY A 422 -10.96 -11.52 -19.87
N VAL A 423 -11.37 -12.37 -18.93
CA VAL A 423 -12.76 -12.39 -18.45
C VAL A 423 -12.92 -11.38 -17.32
N LEU A 424 -13.99 -10.60 -17.37
CA LEU A 424 -14.35 -9.67 -16.31
C LEU A 424 -15.16 -10.42 -15.24
N GLY A 425 -14.82 -10.25 -13.99
CA GLY A 425 -15.63 -10.67 -12.84
C GLY A 425 -15.83 -9.53 -11.86
N TYR A 426 -16.66 -9.76 -10.87
CA TYR A 426 -16.85 -8.86 -9.73
C TYR A 426 -16.45 -9.57 -8.43
N GLY A 427 -16.01 -8.83 -7.43
CA GLY A 427 -15.74 -9.39 -6.11
C GLY A 427 -15.04 -8.40 -5.19
N PHE A 428 -15.36 -8.50 -3.89
CA PHE A 428 -14.84 -7.60 -2.84
C PHE A 428 -15.10 -6.11 -3.13
N ASN A 429 -16.28 -5.81 -3.73
CA ASN A 429 -16.73 -4.49 -4.17
C ASN A 429 -15.90 -3.86 -5.31
N GLN A 430 -15.21 -4.66 -6.14
CA GLN A 430 -14.46 -4.18 -7.29
C GLN A 430 -14.60 -5.12 -8.50
N PHE A 431 -14.67 -4.53 -9.69
CA PHE A 431 -14.47 -5.27 -10.93
C PHE A 431 -13.02 -5.73 -11.04
N ARG A 432 -12.85 -6.99 -11.44
CA ARG A 432 -11.56 -7.64 -11.63
C ARG A 432 -11.49 -8.30 -13.01
N ILE A 433 -10.31 -8.27 -13.63
CA ILE A 433 -10.06 -8.92 -14.91
C ILE A 433 -9.02 -10.03 -14.73
N HIS A 434 -9.41 -11.25 -15.08
CA HIS A 434 -8.53 -12.42 -15.08
C HIS A 434 -7.99 -12.60 -16.50
N PRO A 435 -6.68 -12.40 -16.75
CA PRO A 435 -6.13 -12.38 -18.10
C PRO A 435 -6.27 -13.72 -18.82
N THR A 436 -6.69 -13.65 -20.09
CA THR A 436 -6.71 -14.80 -21.01
C THR A 436 -5.46 -14.84 -21.91
N GLN A 437 -4.65 -13.78 -21.85
CA GLN A 437 -3.41 -13.61 -22.59
C GLN A 437 -2.32 -13.08 -21.65
N ARG A 438 -1.05 -13.19 -22.06
CA ARG A 438 0.07 -12.67 -21.28
C ARG A 438 -0.03 -11.15 -21.17
N VAL A 439 -0.16 -10.63 -19.95
CA VAL A 439 -0.16 -9.20 -19.63
C VAL A 439 1.10 -8.54 -20.20
N GLN A 440 0.94 -7.40 -20.87
CA GLN A 440 2.02 -6.60 -21.43
C GLN A 440 2.18 -5.33 -20.59
N LEU A 441 3.16 -5.32 -19.68
CA LEU A 441 3.56 -4.12 -18.95
C LEU A 441 4.54 -3.28 -19.78
N GLU A 442 4.29 -1.98 -19.83
CA GLU A 442 5.20 -0.93 -20.30
C GLU A 442 5.68 -0.13 -19.09
N PHE A 443 7.00 -0.11 -18.89
CA PHE A 443 7.66 0.58 -17.78
C PHE A 443 7.73 2.09 -18.04
N SER A 444 6.56 2.75 -18.08
CA SER A 444 6.41 4.18 -18.35
C SER A 444 6.83 5.08 -17.18
N ASN A 445 7.02 4.53 -15.97
CA ASN A 445 7.64 5.22 -14.85
C ASN A 445 9.03 4.60 -14.54
N PRO A 446 10.06 4.85 -15.35
CA PRO A 446 11.38 4.26 -15.13
C PRO A 446 12.03 4.80 -13.85
N ARG A 447 12.76 3.93 -13.15
CA ARG A 447 13.64 4.33 -12.06
C ARG A 447 14.74 5.28 -12.53
N VAL A 448 15.07 6.24 -11.68
CA VAL A 448 16.12 7.24 -11.90
C VAL A 448 17.14 7.15 -10.78
N ALA A 449 18.45 7.14 -11.07
CA ALA A 449 19.47 6.78 -10.07
C ALA A 449 19.93 7.95 -9.17
N ASP A 450 19.66 9.19 -9.57
CA ASP A 450 20.01 10.40 -8.85
C ASP A 450 19.13 11.59 -9.34
N PRO A 451 19.01 12.69 -8.57
CA PRO A 451 18.28 13.88 -9.00
C PRO A 451 18.84 14.59 -10.25
N GLN A 452 20.12 14.46 -10.59
CA GLN A 452 20.72 15.12 -11.77
C GLN A 452 20.18 14.54 -13.09
N GLN A 453 19.75 13.29 -13.08
CA GLN A 453 19.03 12.68 -14.21
C GLN A 453 17.59 13.23 -14.39
N LEU A 454 16.96 13.75 -13.32
CA LEU A 454 15.67 14.46 -13.43
C LEU A 454 15.85 15.89 -13.92
N ASN A 455 16.87 16.59 -13.42
CA ASN A 455 17.26 17.91 -13.88
C ASN A 455 18.80 18.06 -13.91
N PRO A 456 19.43 18.14 -15.09
CA PRO A 456 20.88 18.25 -15.24
C PRO A 456 21.52 19.48 -14.57
N ASP A 457 20.73 20.51 -14.23
CA ASP A 457 21.22 21.72 -13.58
C ASP A 457 21.52 21.52 -12.08
N PHE A 458 21.14 20.37 -11.48
CA PHE A 458 21.50 20.05 -10.10
C PHE A 458 23.01 19.84 -9.90
N TYR A 459 23.46 20.17 -8.68
CA TYR A 459 24.83 20.02 -8.17
C TYR A 459 25.88 20.91 -8.86
N ASP A 460 25.47 22.09 -9.35
CA ASP A 460 26.43 23.16 -9.65
C ASP A 460 27.24 23.49 -8.36
N PRO A 461 28.58 23.37 -8.39
CA PRO A 461 29.43 23.58 -7.21
C PRO A 461 29.40 25.02 -6.66
N GLU A 462 28.88 26.00 -7.39
CA GLU A 462 28.68 27.37 -6.88
C GLU A 462 27.34 27.55 -6.14
N GLN A 463 26.37 26.65 -6.35
CA GLN A 463 25.03 26.74 -5.77
C GLN A 463 24.85 25.93 -4.48
N LEU A 464 23.71 26.14 -3.81
CA LEU A 464 23.35 25.47 -2.56
C LEU A 464 22.21 24.47 -2.80
N THR A 465 22.41 23.21 -2.41
CA THR A 465 21.38 22.17 -2.45
C THR A 465 20.82 21.85 -1.06
N ILE A 466 19.49 21.75 -0.95
CA ILE A 466 18.79 21.46 0.31
C ILE A 466 17.80 20.31 0.06
N GLY A 467 17.84 19.28 0.90
CA GLY A 467 16.98 18.09 0.80
C GLY A 467 16.12 17.82 2.03
N SER A 468 15.11 16.98 1.85
CA SER A 468 14.21 16.50 2.91
C SER A 468 13.88 15.02 2.67
N PHE A 469 13.93 14.17 3.70
CA PHE A 469 13.66 12.73 3.54
C PHE A 469 13.12 12.10 4.85
N ASN A 470 11.92 11.51 4.80
CA ASN A 470 11.42 10.63 5.86
C ASN A 470 12.03 9.24 5.64
N VAL A 471 12.71 8.68 6.66
CA VAL A 471 13.54 7.46 6.53
C VAL A 471 12.89 6.17 7.03
N LEU A 472 11.56 6.15 7.23
CA LEU A 472 10.75 4.98 7.61
C LEU A 472 11.25 4.28 8.89
N ASN A 473 11.11 4.97 10.02
CA ASN A 473 11.49 4.51 11.36
C ASN A 473 12.89 3.86 11.41
N TYR A 474 13.95 4.64 11.19
CA TYR A 474 15.32 4.17 11.38
C TYR A 474 15.68 4.08 12.87
N PHE A 475 15.50 2.88 13.42
CA PHE A 475 15.76 2.52 14.83
C PHE A 475 16.89 1.48 14.90
N ASN A 476 17.88 1.71 15.76
CA ASN A 476 19.14 0.95 15.79
C ASN A 476 19.32 0.08 17.05
N GLY A 477 18.30 -0.02 17.90
CA GLY A 477 18.26 -0.93 19.05
C GLY A 477 19.06 -0.39 20.23
N ASP A 478 20.18 -1.02 20.57
CA ASP A 478 21.12 -0.51 21.58
C ASP A 478 22.35 0.20 20.99
N GLY A 479 22.41 0.34 19.66
CA GLY A 479 23.57 0.88 18.93
C GLY A 479 24.83 0.00 19.02
N LEU A 480 24.75 -1.20 19.61
CA LEU A 480 25.84 -2.14 19.81
C LEU A 480 25.54 -3.53 19.19
N GLY A 481 24.46 -3.62 18.40
CA GLY A 481 24.01 -4.83 17.70
C GLY A 481 23.01 -5.69 18.46
N ASN A 482 22.46 -5.20 19.58
CA ASN A 482 21.34 -5.81 20.31
C ASN A 482 20.16 -4.81 20.37
N GLY A 483 19.18 -5.07 21.24
CA GLY A 483 17.99 -4.20 21.39
C GLY A 483 16.85 -4.52 20.41
N PHE A 484 16.92 -5.67 19.73
CA PHE A 484 15.93 -6.15 18.77
C PHE A 484 14.91 -7.15 19.38
N PRO A 485 13.66 -7.19 18.88
CA PRO A 485 13.06 -6.22 17.95
C PRO A 485 12.96 -4.84 18.61
N THR A 486 13.13 -3.80 17.80
CA THR A 486 12.91 -2.42 18.26
C THR A 486 11.41 -2.19 18.43
N SER A 487 11.00 -1.02 18.95
CA SER A 487 9.56 -0.70 19.02
C SER A 487 8.94 -0.29 17.67
N ARG A 488 9.77 0.01 16.67
CA ARG A 488 9.44 0.55 15.34
C ARG A 488 10.61 0.32 14.40
N GLY A 489 10.37 0.09 13.11
CA GLY A 489 11.45 -0.15 12.14
C GLY A 489 11.92 -1.60 12.15
N ALA A 490 13.23 -1.82 11.97
CA ALA A 490 13.85 -3.14 11.87
C ALA A 490 13.62 -4.05 13.10
N ASP A 491 13.02 -5.22 12.89
CA ASP A 491 12.81 -6.25 13.92
C ASP A 491 14.10 -7.02 14.24
N ASN A 492 15.14 -6.93 13.40
CA ASN A 492 16.44 -7.56 13.65
C ASN A 492 17.64 -6.85 13.00
N ALA A 493 18.86 -7.21 13.43
CA ALA A 493 20.10 -6.60 12.94
C ALA A 493 20.36 -6.77 11.43
N THR A 494 19.80 -7.81 10.78
CA THR A 494 19.90 -7.98 9.32
C THR A 494 19.10 -6.91 8.60
N GLU A 495 17.94 -6.57 9.13
CA GLU A 495 17.05 -5.55 8.59
C GLU A 495 17.58 -4.15 8.84
N LEU A 496 18.14 -3.87 10.03
CA LEU A 496 18.84 -2.61 10.27
C LEU A 496 19.95 -2.41 9.23
N GLN A 497 20.76 -3.44 8.96
CA GLN A 497 21.79 -3.35 7.94
C GLN A 497 21.19 -3.12 6.56
N ARG A 498 20.15 -3.88 6.17
CA ARG A 498 19.47 -3.73 4.87
C ARG A 498 18.86 -2.34 4.69
N GLN A 499 18.27 -1.76 5.73
CA GLN A 499 17.70 -0.42 5.76
C GLN A 499 18.82 0.63 5.67
N GLN A 500 19.86 0.50 6.50
CA GLN A 500 21.01 1.42 6.50
C GLN A 500 21.70 1.46 5.14
N ASP A 501 21.91 0.30 4.49
CA ASP A 501 22.53 0.24 3.15
C ASP A 501 21.70 1.00 2.12
N LYS A 502 20.37 0.82 2.12
CA LYS A 502 19.45 1.55 1.22
C LYS A 502 19.42 3.06 1.52
N LEU A 503 19.36 3.44 2.79
CA LEU A 503 19.37 4.85 3.23
C LEU A 503 20.71 5.54 2.93
N VAL A 504 21.84 4.87 3.12
CA VAL A 504 23.17 5.38 2.76
C VAL A 504 23.28 5.58 1.24
N ALA A 505 22.82 4.63 0.43
CA ALA A 505 22.74 4.79 -1.01
C ALA A 505 21.84 5.97 -1.42
N ALA A 506 20.65 6.09 -0.82
CA ALA A 506 19.73 7.20 -1.08
C ALA A 506 20.32 8.56 -0.67
N LEU A 507 20.88 8.70 0.52
CA LEU A 507 21.49 9.96 0.99
C LEU A 507 22.75 10.32 0.20
N GLY A 508 23.57 9.33 -0.16
CA GLY A 508 24.76 9.51 -0.98
C GLY A 508 24.45 10.02 -2.40
N ASN A 509 23.39 9.49 -3.02
CA ASN A 509 22.92 9.93 -4.34
C ASN A 509 22.11 11.23 -4.29
N LEU A 510 21.32 11.46 -3.23
CA LEU A 510 20.62 12.74 -2.98
C LEU A 510 21.62 13.89 -2.81
N ASN A 511 22.76 13.62 -2.16
CA ASN A 511 23.96 14.47 -2.13
C ASN A 511 23.70 15.95 -1.77
N ALA A 512 22.65 16.27 -1.02
CA ALA A 512 22.31 17.66 -0.69
C ALA A 512 23.34 18.26 0.29
N ASP A 513 23.68 19.54 0.16
CA ASP A 513 24.60 20.24 1.06
C ASP A 513 24.04 20.38 2.48
N ILE A 514 22.71 20.45 2.60
CA ILE A 514 21.94 20.36 3.84
C ILE A 514 20.78 19.38 3.61
N VAL A 515 20.52 18.45 4.51
CA VAL A 515 19.37 17.54 4.45
C VAL A 515 18.69 17.41 5.81
N GLY A 516 17.37 17.59 5.84
CA GLY A 516 16.54 17.27 7.01
C GLY A 516 15.99 15.86 6.91
N LEU A 517 16.01 15.13 8.03
CA LEU A 517 15.52 13.76 8.13
C LEU A 517 14.38 13.67 9.16
N MET A 518 13.36 12.90 8.84
CA MET A 518 12.27 12.52 9.75
C MET A 518 12.32 11.01 10.00
N GLU A 519 11.77 10.57 11.14
CA GLU A 519 11.73 9.15 11.55
C GLU A 519 13.07 8.52 11.89
N ILE A 520 13.96 9.32 12.49
CA ILE A 520 15.12 8.82 13.23
C ILE A 520 14.69 8.44 14.65
N GLU A 521 15.22 7.36 15.21
CA GLU A 521 15.04 7.03 16.63
C GLU A 521 15.57 8.15 17.54
N ASN A 522 14.77 8.52 18.54
CA ASN A 522 15.11 9.54 19.53
C ASN A 522 15.90 8.94 20.69
N ASP A 523 17.10 8.43 20.43
CA ASP A 523 17.99 7.82 21.44
C ASP A 523 19.13 8.75 21.90
N GLY A 524 19.44 9.79 21.12
CA GLY A 524 20.29 10.92 21.51
C GLY A 524 21.37 11.22 20.47
N TYR A 525 22.55 11.66 20.93
CA TYR A 525 23.64 12.17 20.07
C TYR A 525 25.02 11.57 20.37
N ALA A 526 25.09 10.43 21.06
CA ALA A 526 26.33 9.69 21.28
C ALA A 526 26.70 8.87 20.03
N ASP A 527 27.94 8.35 19.92
CA ASP A 527 28.40 7.54 18.77
C ASP A 527 27.58 6.24 18.54
N THR A 528 26.81 5.81 19.54
CA THR A 528 25.86 4.69 19.45
C THR A 528 24.48 5.09 18.95
N SER A 529 24.20 6.39 18.73
CA SER A 529 22.85 6.86 18.43
C SER A 529 22.46 6.68 16.97
N ALA A 530 21.17 6.54 16.68
CA ALA A 530 20.68 6.26 15.32
C ALA A 530 21.16 7.32 14.30
N VAL A 531 21.07 8.60 14.65
CA VAL A 531 21.59 9.71 13.81
C VAL A 531 23.12 9.65 13.62
N ALA A 532 23.86 9.30 14.67
CA ALA A 532 25.32 9.24 14.63
C ALA A 532 25.80 8.07 13.77
N GLN A 533 25.17 6.90 13.90
CA GLN A 533 25.50 5.70 13.13
C GLN A 533 25.15 5.84 11.65
N LEU A 534 23.98 6.39 11.32
CA LEU A 534 23.62 6.67 9.92
C LEU A 534 24.58 7.68 9.27
N THR A 535 24.96 8.75 10.01
CA THR A 535 25.94 9.73 9.53
C THR A 535 27.32 9.09 9.33
N ALA A 536 27.76 8.23 10.26
CA ALA A 536 29.03 7.52 10.14
C ALA A 536 29.04 6.53 8.97
N ALA A 537 27.95 5.79 8.74
CA ALA A 537 27.81 4.89 7.61
C ALA A 537 27.86 5.65 6.27
N LEU A 538 27.15 6.78 6.17
CA LEU A 538 27.19 7.66 5.00
C LEU A 538 28.60 8.22 4.73
N ASN A 539 29.29 8.69 5.78
CA ASN A 539 30.67 9.18 5.66
C ASN A 539 31.67 8.08 5.26
N ASN A 540 31.47 6.84 5.72
CA ASN A 540 32.28 5.70 5.31
C ASN A 540 32.12 5.38 3.81
N GLU A 541 30.90 5.41 3.28
CA GLU A 541 30.62 5.22 1.85
C GLU A 541 31.22 6.35 1.00
N LEU A 542 31.08 7.60 1.44
CA LEU A 542 31.64 8.77 0.76
C LEU A 542 33.16 8.93 0.94
N GLY A 543 33.81 8.06 1.72
CA GLY A 543 35.27 7.99 1.87
C GLY A 543 35.89 9.07 2.79
N GLY A 544 35.12 9.66 3.70
CA GLY A 544 35.62 10.62 4.70
C GLY A 544 34.52 11.38 5.44
N ASP A 545 34.92 12.29 6.34
CA ASP A 545 34.01 13.11 7.16
C ASP A 545 33.30 14.21 6.32
N VAL A 546 32.42 13.80 5.40
CA VAL A 546 31.72 14.68 4.45
C VAL A 546 30.55 15.40 5.11
N TYR A 547 29.74 14.68 5.90
CA TYR A 547 28.59 15.19 6.63
C TYR A 547 28.85 15.26 8.13
N ALA A 548 28.27 16.29 8.76
CA ALA A 548 28.06 16.38 10.20
C ALA A 548 26.55 16.51 10.48
N PHE A 549 26.11 16.06 11.65
CA PHE A 549 24.73 16.22 12.10
C PHE A 549 24.59 17.30 13.18
N ILE A 550 23.38 17.84 13.32
CA ILE A 550 23.01 18.79 14.38
C ILE A 550 22.57 18.04 15.65
N ALA A 551 23.17 18.40 16.78
CA ALA A 551 22.71 18.01 18.11
C ALA A 551 22.09 19.23 18.83
N VAL A 552 21.01 19.02 19.58
CA VAL A 552 20.44 20.06 20.45
C VAL A 552 21.16 20.11 21.81
N VAL A 553 20.89 21.15 22.61
CA VAL A 553 21.48 21.31 23.96
C VAL A 553 20.93 20.32 24.98
N ALA A 554 19.71 19.81 24.75
CA ALA A 554 19.12 18.74 25.54
C ALA A 554 19.64 17.37 25.08
N ASP A 555 19.54 16.35 25.93
CA ASP A 555 19.98 14.98 25.59
C ASP A 555 19.18 14.37 24.42
N LYS A 556 17.97 14.89 24.15
CA LYS A 556 17.00 14.46 23.12
C LYS A 556 16.18 15.64 22.60
N LEU A 557 15.67 15.53 21.38
CA LEU A 557 14.72 16.49 20.80
C LEU A 557 13.29 15.95 20.97
N GLY A 558 12.48 16.63 21.78
CA GLY A 558 11.14 16.18 22.16
C GLY A 558 11.13 14.91 23.04
N GLY A 559 9.91 14.43 23.33
CA GLY A 559 9.67 13.24 24.17
C GLY A 559 9.14 12.01 23.43
N ASP A 560 8.87 12.11 22.13
CA ASP A 560 8.45 10.98 21.29
C ASP A 560 9.64 10.04 21.01
N GLN A 561 9.39 8.78 20.65
CA GLN A 561 10.43 7.84 20.24
C GLN A 561 10.97 8.16 18.84
N ILE A 562 10.20 8.88 18.01
CA ILE A 562 10.60 9.41 16.72
C ILE A 562 11.07 10.86 16.87
N THR A 563 12.19 11.20 16.25
CA THR A 563 12.71 12.57 16.19
C THR A 563 13.09 13.01 14.78
N GLN A 564 13.56 14.25 14.67
CA GLN A 564 14.07 14.86 13.44
C GLN A 564 15.58 15.02 13.55
N ALA A 565 16.29 14.86 12.45
CA ALA A 565 17.71 15.17 12.35
C ALA A 565 17.97 16.16 11.22
N LEU A 566 19.13 16.82 11.27
CA LEU A 566 19.60 17.70 10.20
C LEU A 566 21.08 17.42 9.99
N LEU A 567 21.43 16.95 8.79
CA LEU A 567 22.79 16.70 8.34
C LEU A 567 23.22 17.80 7.36
N TYR A 568 24.48 18.20 7.40
CA TYR A 568 25.04 19.22 6.51
C TYR A 568 26.50 18.91 6.17
N LYS A 569 27.00 19.44 5.05
CA LYS A 569 28.40 19.33 4.64
C LYS A 569 29.22 20.51 5.18
N PRO A 570 30.12 20.34 6.16
CA PRO A 570 30.89 21.46 6.73
C PRO A 570 31.84 22.13 5.72
N ALA A 571 32.20 21.43 4.64
CA ALA A 571 32.98 21.97 3.52
C ALA A 571 32.18 22.92 2.60
N ARG A 572 30.86 23.00 2.78
CA ARG A 572 29.93 23.75 1.92
C ARG A 572 29.20 24.85 2.69
N VAL A 573 28.83 24.59 3.94
CA VAL A 573 28.14 25.55 4.82
C VAL A 573 28.73 25.57 6.23
N GLU A 574 28.79 26.77 6.82
CA GLU A 574 29.12 27.00 8.23
C GLU A 574 27.82 27.11 9.05
N LEU A 575 27.71 26.36 10.14
CA LEU A 575 26.64 26.51 11.14
C LEU A 575 26.86 27.82 11.92
N ILE A 576 25.83 28.68 11.96
CA ILE A 576 25.87 29.98 12.65
C ILE A 576 24.68 30.16 13.60
N GLY A 577 24.85 31.03 14.60
CA GLY A 577 23.83 31.26 15.62
C GLY A 577 23.72 30.11 16.63
N GLN A 578 22.52 29.89 17.16
CA GLN A 578 22.18 28.75 18.01
C GLN A 578 21.23 27.79 17.28
N VAL A 579 21.38 26.49 17.53
CA VAL A 579 20.35 25.49 17.19
C VAL A 579 19.13 25.75 18.07
N ALA A 580 17.95 25.77 17.48
CA ALA A 580 16.71 26.12 18.17
C ALA A 580 15.60 25.09 17.94
N THR A 581 14.74 24.96 18.95
CA THR A 581 13.52 24.14 18.91
C THR A 581 12.48 24.75 19.87
N THR A 582 11.23 24.29 19.80
CA THR A 582 10.17 24.71 20.72
C THR A 582 9.36 23.50 21.20
N ALA A 583 9.04 23.51 22.50
CA ALA A 583 8.21 22.54 23.19
C ALA A 583 6.88 23.13 23.67
N GLU A 584 6.61 24.40 23.34
CA GLU A 584 5.35 25.08 23.67
C GLU A 584 4.20 24.52 22.82
N GLU A 585 2.97 24.60 23.32
CA GLU A 585 1.75 24.19 22.61
C GLU A 585 1.71 24.82 21.20
N PRO A 586 1.45 24.05 20.12
CA PRO A 586 1.00 22.66 20.09
C PRO A 586 2.11 21.62 19.78
N PHE A 587 3.38 21.90 20.16
CA PHE A 587 4.52 20.98 20.02
C PHE A 587 4.83 20.19 21.31
N ASP A 588 3.98 20.31 22.32
CA ASP A 588 4.00 19.55 23.56
C ASP A 588 3.37 18.15 23.40
N TYR A 589 2.45 17.98 22.44
CA TYR A 589 1.76 16.73 22.14
C TYR A 589 1.47 16.53 20.65
N GLY A 590 1.62 15.28 20.19
CA GLY A 590 1.22 14.83 18.84
C GLY A 590 2.17 15.27 17.72
N ASN A 591 2.34 16.57 17.54
CA ASN A 591 3.38 17.12 16.68
C ASN A 591 4.76 16.85 17.28
N ARG A 592 5.79 16.69 16.44
CA ARG A 592 7.18 16.63 16.89
C ARG A 592 7.76 18.04 16.90
N GLN A 593 8.72 18.28 17.79
CA GLN A 593 9.28 19.61 18.02
C GLN A 593 10.19 20.02 16.85
N PRO A 594 9.97 21.19 16.21
CA PRO A 594 10.71 21.56 15.01
C PRO A 594 12.20 21.77 15.31
N LEU A 595 13.08 21.37 14.40
CA LEU A 595 14.53 21.55 14.51
C LEU A 595 15.01 22.64 13.56
N ALA A 596 15.37 23.81 14.10
CA ALA A 596 15.86 24.94 13.34
C ALA A 596 17.37 25.15 13.53
N ALA A 597 18.10 25.33 12.42
CA ALA A 597 19.51 25.72 12.42
C ALA A 597 19.79 26.68 11.26
N SER A 598 20.73 27.61 11.45
CA SER A 598 21.09 28.60 10.44
C SER A 598 22.46 28.32 9.83
N PHE A 599 22.54 28.40 8.51
CA PHE A 599 23.70 28.01 7.71
C PHE A 599 24.13 29.16 6.81
N LYS A 600 25.44 29.40 6.74
CA LYS A 600 26.06 30.36 5.82
C LYS A 600 26.97 29.60 4.85
N PRO A 601 26.69 29.58 3.53
CA PRO A 601 27.59 28.97 2.56
C PRO A 601 29.00 29.56 2.65
N VAL A 602 30.03 28.70 2.56
CA VAL A 602 31.43 29.09 2.84
C VAL A 602 31.95 30.21 1.94
N ASN A 603 31.38 30.32 0.74
CA ASN A 603 31.70 31.35 -0.25
C ASN A 603 30.66 32.50 -0.27
N SER A 604 29.88 32.72 0.80
CA SER A 604 28.84 33.75 0.85
C SER A 604 28.90 34.62 2.12
N ASN A 605 28.38 35.84 2.00
CA ASN A 605 28.07 36.70 3.14
C ASN A 605 26.61 36.54 3.63
N ASP A 606 25.74 35.97 2.79
CA ASP A 606 24.34 35.70 3.12
C ASP A 606 24.20 34.31 3.77
N ALA A 607 23.21 34.16 4.64
CA ALA A 607 22.87 32.91 5.33
C ALA A 607 21.37 32.61 5.22
N LEU A 608 20.97 31.37 5.49
CA LEU A 608 19.59 30.92 5.57
C LEU A 608 19.31 30.18 6.88
N THR A 609 18.05 30.09 7.28
CA THR A 609 17.61 29.15 8.32
C THR A 609 16.92 27.96 7.67
N VAL A 610 17.23 26.75 8.09
CA VAL A 610 16.54 25.51 7.68
C VAL A 610 15.83 24.95 8.90
N VAL A 611 14.57 24.54 8.72
CA VAL A 611 13.69 24.05 9.78
C VAL A 611 13.09 22.71 9.38
N VAL A 612 13.45 21.64 10.10
CA VAL A 612 12.90 20.29 9.90
C VAL A 612 11.66 20.12 10.76
N ASN A 613 10.59 19.57 10.17
CA ASN A 613 9.29 19.38 10.82
C ASN A 613 8.80 17.94 10.64
N HIS A 614 8.08 17.42 11.63
CA HIS A 614 7.25 16.23 11.49
C HIS A 614 5.94 16.48 12.26
N PHE A 615 4.85 16.73 11.55
CA PHE A 615 3.56 17.09 12.15
C PHE A 615 2.74 15.87 12.59
N LYS A 616 1.68 16.06 13.39
CA LYS A 616 0.84 14.95 13.85
C LYS A 616 0.24 14.19 12.65
N SER A 617 0.43 12.87 12.65
CA SER A 617 -0.11 12.00 11.60
C SER A 617 -1.63 12.07 11.43
N LYS A 618 -2.13 11.79 10.22
CA LYS A 618 -3.58 11.81 9.93
C LYS A 618 -4.37 10.72 10.68
N GLY A 619 -3.71 9.63 11.09
CA GLY A 619 -4.33 8.47 11.75
C GLY A 619 -4.56 8.62 13.27
N GLY A 620 -5.29 7.64 13.83
CA GLY A 620 -5.60 7.58 15.26
C GLY A 620 -6.65 8.62 15.68
N CYS A 621 -7.79 8.64 14.99
CA CYS A 621 -8.85 9.63 15.18
C CYS A 621 -9.42 9.65 16.61
N PRO A 622 -9.59 10.83 17.23
CA PRO A 622 -10.39 10.96 18.44
C PRO A 622 -11.88 10.74 18.12
N ARG A 623 -12.67 10.55 19.17
CA ARG A 623 -14.15 10.45 19.15
C ARG A 623 -14.74 11.22 20.33
N ASP A 624 -14.37 12.49 20.43
CA ASP A 624 -14.60 13.40 21.57
C ASP A 624 -15.38 14.68 21.23
N GLY A 625 -15.81 14.85 19.98
CA GLY A 625 -16.50 16.03 19.46
C GLY A 625 -15.60 17.24 19.18
N SER A 626 -14.27 17.07 19.15
CA SER A 626 -13.32 18.14 18.83
C SER A 626 -13.11 18.31 17.31
N LEU A 627 -12.50 19.45 16.93
CA LEU A 627 -12.06 19.69 15.54
C LEU A 627 -10.88 18.79 15.11
N ASN A 628 -10.39 17.90 15.99
CA ASN A 628 -9.41 16.88 15.65
C ASN A 628 -10.06 15.54 15.23
N GLU A 629 -11.39 15.39 15.38
CA GLU A 629 -12.14 14.30 14.73
C GLU A 629 -12.07 14.43 13.20
N ASP A 630 -12.45 13.36 12.48
CA ASP A 630 -12.63 13.46 11.03
C ASP A 630 -13.83 14.36 10.74
N GLN A 631 -13.58 15.50 10.07
CA GLN A 631 -14.65 16.39 9.64
C GLN A 631 -15.34 15.89 8.35
N ASN A 632 -14.84 14.80 7.75
CA ASN A 632 -15.31 14.18 6.51
C ASN A 632 -15.21 15.11 5.29
N ASP A 633 -14.27 16.05 5.31
CA ASP A 633 -13.98 17.03 4.25
C ASP A 633 -12.79 16.64 3.36
N GLY A 634 -12.21 15.45 3.59
CA GLY A 634 -11.03 14.93 2.92
C GLY A 634 -9.69 15.20 3.63
N GLN A 635 -9.66 16.01 4.70
CA GLN A 635 -8.40 16.32 5.41
C GLN A 635 -7.99 15.26 6.43
N ALA A 636 -8.92 14.35 6.78
CA ALA A 636 -8.83 13.38 7.86
C ALA A 636 -8.59 14.03 9.24
N CYS A 637 -8.43 13.19 10.26
CA CYS A 637 -8.28 13.60 11.64
C CYS A 637 -7.03 14.46 11.91
N TRP A 638 -7.02 15.11 13.07
CA TRP A 638 -5.93 15.98 13.55
C TRP A 638 -5.62 17.19 12.65
N ASN A 639 -6.51 17.57 11.72
CA ASN A 639 -6.30 18.72 10.84
C ASN A 639 -6.18 20.04 11.61
N GLU A 640 -7.01 20.23 12.64
CA GLU A 640 -6.92 21.41 13.53
C GLU A 640 -5.56 21.47 14.22
N LEU A 641 -5.09 20.37 14.84
CA LEU A 641 -3.79 20.33 15.52
C LEU A 641 -2.61 20.57 14.56
N ARG A 642 -2.69 20.09 13.31
CA ARG A 642 -1.72 20.40 12.25
C ARG A 642 -1.76 21.90 11.86
N THR A 643 -2.96 22.49 11.78
CA THR A 643 -3.16 23.91 11.43
C THR A 643 -2.66 24.85 12.52
N GLN A 644 -2.88 24.49 13.79
CA GLN A 644 -2.31 25.17 14.95
C GLN A 644 -0.78 25.11 14.93
N ALA A 645 -0.19 23.94 14.61
CA ALA A 645 1.26 23.77 14.50
C ALA A 645 1.87 24.63 13.39
N ALA A 646 1.23 24.70 12.22
CA ALA A 646 1.66 25.59 11.14
C ALA A 646 1.65 27.07 11.57
N SER A 647 0.61 27.49 12.30
CA SER A 647 0.47 28.87 12.79
C SER A 647 1.53 29.21 13.84
N ALA A 648 1.71 28.33 14.83
CA ALA A 648 2.72 28.47 15.88
C ALA A 648 4.15 28.44 15.32
N LEU A 649 4.41 27.67 14.26
CA LEU A 649 5.71 27.63 13.58
C LEU A 649 6.06 28.97 12.94
N VAL A 650 5.11 29.61 12.24
CA VAL A 650 5.30 30.93 11.62
C VAL A 650 5.56 32.00 12.69
N ASP A 651 4.77 32.03 13.76
CA ASP A 651 4.93 32.97 14.87
C ASP A 651 6.26 32.77 15.63
N TRP A 652 6.66 31.52 15.86
CA TRP A 652 7.93 31.19 16.51
C TRP A 652 9.13 31.65 15.68
N LEU A 653 9.11 31.42 14.36
CA LEU A 653 10.20 31.83 13.47
C LEU A 653 10.32 33.34 13.34
N ALA A 654 9.21 34.09 13.43
CA ALA A 654 9.23 35.55 13.47
C ALA A 654 10.00 36.12 14.69
N SER A 655 10.24 35.33 15.73
CA SER A 655 11.07 35.71 16.89
C SER A 655 12.59 35.65 16.64
N ASN A 656 13.03 35.12 15.48
CA ASN A 656 14.41 34.75 15.17
C ASN A 656 15.03 33.82 16.24
N PRO A 657 14.53 32.57 16.35
CA PRO A 657 14.89 31.67 17.44
C PRO A 657 16.35 31.19 17.38
N THR A 658 16.98 31.18 16.19
CA THR A 658 18.41 30.84 16.03
C THR A 658 19.35 32.01 16.32
N GLN A 659 18.83 33.23 16.50
CA GLN A 659 19.58 34.48 16.71
C GLN A 659 20.60 34.81 15.59
N ALA A 660 20.51 34.14 14.44
CA ALA A 660 21.35 34.42 13.27
C ALA A 660 20.74 35.54 12.42
N SER A 661 21.57 36.27 11.67
CA SER A 661 21.07 37.15 10.61
C SER A 661 21.00 36.32 9.33
N THR A 662 19.81 36.06 8.83
CA THR A 662 19.58 35.27 7.61
C THR A 662 18.76 36.04 6.59
N ARG A 663 18.98 35.73 5.31
CA ARG A 663 18.25 36.26 4.15
C ARG A 663 16.84 35.69 4.04
N GLY A 664 16.64 34.47 4.51
CA GLY A 664 15.36 33.77 4.46
C GLY A 664 15.37 32.46 5.22
N THR A 665 14.22 31.79 5.20
CA THR A 665 13.99 30.51 5.89
C THR A 665 13.42 29.49 4.92
N VAL A 666 13.89 28.25 5.03
CA VAL A 666 13.34 27.06 4.40
C VAL A 666 12.68 26.21 5.49
N LEU A 667 11.38 25.95 5.35
CA LEU A 667 10.67 24.94 6.13
C LEU A 667 10.64 23.66 5.29
N LEU A 668 10.97 22.53 5.88
CA LEU A 668 10.90 21.25 5.20
C LEU A 668 10.45 20.14 6.14
N GLY A 669 10.06 19.02 5.55
CA GLY A 669 9.73 17.78 6.25
C GLY A 669 8.34 17.27 5.95
N ASP A 670 7.90 16.31 6.77
CA ASP A 670 6.59 15.68 6.66
C ASP A 670 5.57 16.51 7.45
N PHE A 671 4.70 17.22 6.72
CA PHE A 671 3.63 18.03 7.30
C PHE A 671 2.34 17.22 7.55
N ASN A 672 2.33 15.94 7.15
CA ASN A 672 1.17 15.03 7.20
C ASN A 672 -0.11 15.65 6.60
N ALA A 673 0.07 16.51 5.60
CA ALA A 673 -0.98 17.29 4.98
C ALA A 673 -0.74 17.41 3.47
N TYR A 674 -1.82 17.30 2.69
CA TYR A 674 -1.79 17.41 1.23
C TYR A 674 -1.85 18.86 0.76
N SER A 675 -1.42 19.13 -0.48
CA SER A 675 -1.10 20.48 -0.99
C SER A 675 -2.20 21.53 -0.82
N GLN A 676 -3.48 21.13 -0.83
CA GLN A 676 -4.63 22.04 -0.66
C GLN A 676 -5.22 22.03 0.76
N GLU A 677 -4.63 21.34 1.73
CA GLU A 677 -5.14 21.30 3.11
C GLU A 677 -4.82 22.60 3.89
N ASP A 678 -5.62 22.85 4.92
CA ASP A 678 -5.57 24.04 5.77
C ASP A 678 -4.21 24.33 6.42
N PRO A 679 -3.46 23.38 7.01
CA PRO A 679 -2.15 23.66 7.59
C PRO A 679 -1.16 24.23 6.57
N LEU A 680 -1.24 23.81 5.29
CA LEU A 680 -0.34 24.33 4.26
C LEU A 680 -0.75 25.72 3.77
N GLN A 681 -2.05 26.04 3.82
CA GLN A 681 -2.52 27.40 3.52
C GLN A 681 -1.97 28.42 4.53
N VAL A 682 -1.65 28.02 5.77
CA VAL A 682 -1.02 28.92 6.75
C VAL A 682 0.33 29.43 6.24
N PHE A 683 1.17 28.54 5.68
CA PHE A 683 2.47 28.94 5.13
C PHE A 683 2.33 29.81 3.87
N LEU A 684 1.42 29.45 2.96
CA LEU A 684 1.15 30.23 1.74
C LEU A 684 0.63 31.64 2.06
N ASN A 685 -0.32 31.75 3.00
CA ASN A 685 -0.82 33.05 3.48
C ASN A 685 0.22 33.82 4.30
N GLY A 686 1.16 33.11 4.95
CA GLY A 686 2.34 33.67 5.61
C GLY A 686 3.43 34.18 4.66
N GLY A 687 3.26 34.06 3.35
CA GLY A 687 4.21 34.54 2.34
C GLY A 687 5.35 33.58 2.01
N PHE A 688 5.22 32.30 2.40
CA PHE A 688 6.09 31.24 1.90
C PHE A 688 5.62 30.75 0.53
N VAL A 689 6.56 30.24 -0.27
CA VAL A 689 6.32 29.65 -1.59
C VAL A 689 6.69 28.17 -1.52
N ASN A 690 5.78 27.28 -1.93
CA ASN A 690 6.10 25.85 -2.04
C ASN A 690 7.04 25.59 -3.23
N SER A 691 8.11 24.82 -3.00
CA SER A 691 9.04 24.35 -4.02
C SER A 691 8.37 23.55 -5.15
N ALA A 692 7.20 22.94 -4.90
CA ALA A 692 6.36 22.31 -5.92
C ALA A 692 6.06 23.22 -7.12
N ASN A 693 6.00 24.56 -6.92
CA ASN A 693 5.79 25.54 -7.99
C ASN A 693 6.93 25.62 -9.02
N TYR A 694 8.09 25.02 -8.73
CA TYR A 694 9.29 25.00 -9.57
C TYR A 694 9.56 23.62 -10.17
N MET A 695 8.74 22.62 -9.84
CA MET A 695 8.87 21.25 -10.34
C MET A 695 8.21 21.12 -11.72
N THR A 696 8.87 20.40 -12.63
CA THR A 696 8.36 20.10 -13.98
C THR A 696 7.63 18.76 -14.05
N ASN A 697 7.87 17.87 -13.09
CA ASN A 697 7.29 16.54 -12.95
C ASN A 697 6.20 16.55 -11.86
N SER A 698 5.66 15.37 -11.53
CA SER A 698 4.78 15.23 -10.37
C SER A 698 5.53 15.55 -9.07
N HIS A 699 4.78 15.94 -8.03
CA HIS A 699 5.31 16.34 -6.73
C HIS A 699 4.75 15.48 -5.57
N HIS A 700 4.10 14.36 -5.88
CA HIS A 700 3.69 13.39 -4.85
C HIS A 700 4.92 12.84 -4.12
N SER A 701 4.81 12.60 -2.82
CA SER A 701 5.86 11.99 -2.02
C SER A 701 5.43 10.68 -1.37
N TYR A 702 4.14 10.35 -1.41
CA TYR A 702 3.53 9.24 -0.69
C TYR A 702 2.35 8.64 -1.48
N LEU A 703 2.06 7.36 -1.23
CA LEU A 703 0.94 6.62 -1.80
C LEU A 703 -0.01 6.16 -0.68
N TYR A 704 -1.30 6.44 -0.81
CA TYR A 704 -2.31 6.02 0.15
C TYR A 704 -3.58 5.55 -0.56
N GLN A 705 -4.07 4.34 -0.26
CA GLN A 705 -5.30 3.78 -0.84
C GLN A 705 -5.39 3.87 -2.37
N ALA A 706 -4.25 3.63 -3.03
CA ALA A 706 -4.04 3.71 -4.47
C ALA A 706 -4.15 5.12 -5.10
N GLU A 707 -4.03 6.16 -4.27
CA GLU A 707 -3.96 7.56 -4.68
C GLU A 707 -2.61 8.16 -4.25
N SER A 708 -2.00 8.96 -5.12
CA SER A 708 -0.69 9.59 -4.85
C SER A 708 -0.88 11.04 -4.39
N GLY A 709 -0.07 11.50 -3.44
CA GLY A 709 -0.10 12.90 -3.01
C GLY A 709 1.19 13.32 -2.28
N ALA A 710 1.34 14.62 -2.04
CA ALA A 710 2.48 15.17 -1.30
C ALA A 710 2.17 15.29 0.20
N LEU A 711 2.90 14.57 1.06
CA LEU A 711 2.94 14.82 2.52
C LEU A 711 4.21 15.56 2.94
N ASP A 712 5.29 15.34 2.19
CA ASP A 712 6.57 16.03 2.35
C ASP A 712 6.56 17.29 1.51
N HIS A 713 6.91 18.42 2.13
CA HIS A 713 6.95 19.71 1.45
C HIS A 713 8.24 20.43 1.76
N LEU A 714 8.60 21.37 0.89
CA LEU A 714 9.64 22.34 1.16
C LEU A 714 9.14 23.74 0.77
N PHE A 715 9.00 24.60 1.78
CA PHE A 715 8.49 25.97 1.69
C PHE A 715 9.62 26.98 1.89
N LEU A 716 9.74 27.95 0.99
CA LEU A 716 10.76 28.98 1.01
C LEU A 716 10.14 30.34 1.30
N SER A 717 10.71 31.12 2.23
CA SER A 717 10.32 32.52 2.40
C SER A 717 10.58 33.32 1.11
N ALA A 718 9.71 34.27 0.77
CA ALA A 718 9.75 35.02 -0.49
C ALA A 718 11.13 35.57 -0.93
N ASP A 719 11.96 36.04 0.02
CA ASP A 719 13.29 36.64 -0.23
C ASP A 719 14.37 35.66 -0.74
N ILE A 720 14.11 34.35 -0.69
CA ILE A 720 14.96 33.28 -1.25
C ILE A 720 14.21 32.38 -2.25
N ALA A 721 12.87 32.43 -2.31
CA ALA A 721 12.10 31.67 -3.30
C ALA A 721 12.44 32.09 -4.75
N ASN A 722 12.85 33.34 -4.96
CA ASN A 722 13.32 33.81 -6.27
C ASN A 722 14.74 33.32 -6.65
N LEU A 723 15.41 32.56 -5.78
CA LEU A 723 16.70 31.94 -6.04
C LEU A 723 16.55 30.47 -6.48
N VAL A 724 15.35 29.88 -6.46
CA VAL A 724 15.17 28.48 -6.85
C VAL A 724 15.47 28.30 -8.34
N SER A 725 16.52 27.53 -8.66
CA SER A 725 16.89 27.16 -10.04
C SER A 725 16.49 25.74 -10.42
N ALA A 726 16.40 24.83 -9.45
CA ALA A 726 15.86 23.49 -9.63
C ALA A 726 15.10 23.01 -8.39
N ALA A 727 14.03 22.25 -8.58
CA ALA A 727 13.34 21.53 -7.52
C ALA A 727 12.72 20.24 -8.08
N ASN A 728 12.80 19.14 -7.32
CA ASN A 728 12.21 17.85 -7.68
C ASN A 728 11.87 17.04 -6.42
N VAL A 729 10.83 16.20 -6.53
CA VAL A 729 10.78 14.94 -5.79
C VAL A 729 11.57 13.90 -6.58
N TRP A 730 12.37 13.07 -5.89
CA TRP A 730 13.08 11.96 -6.52
C TRP A 730 12.38 10.65 -6.20
N HIS A 731 11.49 10.22 -7.10
CA HIS A 731 10.61 9.06 -6.93
C HIS A 731 11.38 7.73 -6.89
N ILE A 732 11.66 7.25 -5.68
CA ILE A 732 12.40 5.99 -5.42
C ILE A 732 11.66 5.07 -4.45
N ASN A 733 10.61 5.52 -3.77
CA ASN A 733 10.00 4.86 -2.62
C ASN A 733 8.47 4.69 -2.75
N ALA A 734 7.74 5.77 -3.02
CA ALA A 734 6.27 5.77 -3.01
C ALA A 734 5.67 4.92 -4.16
N ASP A 735 6.40 4.83 -5.27
CA ASP A 735 6.00 4.10 -6.47
C ASP A 735 6.41 2.62 -6.49
N GLU A 736 7.26 2.17 -5.56
CA GLU A 736 7.80 0.81 -5.55
C GLU A 736 6.90 -0.18 -4.82
N VAL A 737 6.95 -1.45 -5.25
CA VAL A 737 6.33 -2.57 -4.54
C VAL A 737 6.86 -2.62 -3.09
N PRO A 738 5.99 -2.61 -2.07
CA PRO A 738 6.43 -2.51 -0.68
C PRO A 738 7.46 -3.55 -0.26
N GLN A 739 7.34 -4.79 -0.76
CA GLN A 739 8.20 -5.92 -0.39
C GLN A 739 9.61 -5.89 -1.01
N LEU A 740 9.96 -4.83 -1.75
CA LEU A 740 11.35 -4.50 -2.13
C LEU A 740 12.13 -3.76 -1.02
N ASP A 741 11.49 -3.59 0.14
CA ASP A 741 12.02 -3.01 1.37
C ASP A 741 13.19 -3.80 2.01
N TYR A 742 13.52 -3.42 3.23
CA TYR A 742 14.55 -4.06 4.05
C TYR A 742 14.06 -5.28 4.83
N ASN A 743 12.75 -5.54 4.90
CA ASN A 743 12.17 -6.56 5.79
C ASN A 743 12.47 -7.99 5.32
N VAL A 744 12.52 -8.97 6.23
CA VAL A 744 12.74 -10.41 5.93
C VAL A 744 11.50 -11.28 6.11
N GLU A 745 10.49 -10.80 6.83
CA GLU A 745 9.29 -11.57 7.22
C GLU A 745 8.45 -11.94 6.01
N GLY A 746 7.85 -13.13 6.05
CA GLY A 746 6.97 -13.65 5.00
C GLY A 746 7.64 -14.00 3.67
N LYS A 747 8.94 -13.71 3.50
CA LYS A 747 9.70 -13.97 2.27
C LYS A 747 10.36 -15.36 2.31
N SER A 748 10.25 -16.11 1.22
CA SER A 748 11.00 -17.37 1.01
C SER A 748 12.48 -17.12 0.74
N GLU A 749 13.33 -18.16 0.85
CA GLU A 749 14.79 -18.07 0.58
C GLU A 749 15.10 -17.48 -0.81
N LEU A 750 14.29 -17.80 -1.83
CA LEU A 750 14.43 -17.22 -3.16
C LEU A 750 14.04 -15.73 -3.19
N GLN A 751 12.94 -15.36 -2.53
CA GLN A 751 12.49 -13.96 -2.46
C GLN A 751 13.44 -13.07 -1.65
N LEU A 752 14.13 -13.61 -0.63
CA LEU A 752 15.16 -12.88 0.11
C LEU A 752 16.38 -12.49 -0.75
N ASP A 753 16.71 -13.29 -1.77
CA ASP A 753 17.78 -13.01 -2.75
C ASP A 753 17.28 -12.10 -3.91
N GLN A 754 16.05 -12.31 -4.37
CA GLN A 754 15.48 -11.59 -5.51
C GLN A 754 14.91 -10.21 -5.19
N LEU A 755 14.26 -10.03 -4.05
CA LEU A 755 13.50 -8.81 -3.71
C LEU A 755 14.36 -7.73 -3.03
N TYR A 756 15.64 -7.95 -2.77
CA TYR A 756 16.50 -6.97 -2.11
C TYR A 756 17.74 -6.57 -2.92
N ARG A 757 18.03 -5.27 -2.94
CA ARG A 757 19.33 -4.71 -3.36
C ARG A 757 19.75 -3.62 -2.36
N PRO A 758 21.05 -3.43 -2.10
CA PRO A 758 21.58 -2.32 -1.29
C PRO A 758 21.65 -1.04 -2.14
N ASP A 759 20.51 -0.60 -2.65
CA ASP A 759 20.33 0.56 -3.52
C ASP A 759 19.26 1.53 -2.99
N SER A 760 19.11 2.69 -3.62
CA SER A 760 18.24 3.77 -3.13
C SER A 760 16.74 3.47 -3.20
N TYR A 761 16.30 2.43 -3.92
CA TYR A 761 14.87 2.17 -4.20
C TYR A 761 14.19 1.46 -3.03
N ARG A 762 12.98 1.87 -2.65
CA ARG A 762 12.24 1.35 -1.49
C ARG A 762 13.09 1.35 -0.20
N ALA A 763 13.88 2.41 -0.03
CA ALA A 763 14.59 2.73 1.20
C ALA A 763 13.64 3.25 2.31
N SER A 764 12.48 3.78 1.88
CA SER A 764 11.40 4.32 2.69
C SER A 764 10.06 4.07 1.99
N ASP A 765 8.97 4.53 2.57
CA ASP A 765 7.65 4.72 1.96
C ASP A 765 7.39 6.15 1.47
N HIS A 766 8.22 7.11 1.90
CA HIS A 766 8.21 8.50 1.44
C HIS A 766 9.34 8.78 0.44
N ASP A 767 9.09 9.54 -0.63
CA ASP A 767 10.14 9.99 -1.56
C ASP A 767 10.92 11.21 -1.03
N PRO A 768 12.26 11.28 -1.23
CA PRO A 768 13.05 12.45 -0.89
C PRO A 768 12.78 13.65 -1.82
N LEU A 769 12.77 14.84 -1.24
CA LEU A 769 12.69 16.13 -1.94
C LEU A 769 14.07 16.79 -2.01
N ILE A 770 14.33 17.54 -3.09
CA ILE A 770 15.51 18.39 -3.23
C ILE A 770 15.21 19.70 -3.95
N VAL A 771 15.85 20.78 -3.49
CA VAL A 771 15.86 22.11 -4.11
C VAL A 771 17.30 22.59 -4.28
N GLN A 772 17.57 23.29 -5.38
CA GLN A 772 18.80 24.06 -5.60
C GLN A 772 18.48 25.55 -5.61
N LEU A 773 19.32 26.32 -4.91
CA LEU A 773 19.26 27.77 -4.85
C LEU A 773 20.48 28.39 -5.52
N ASP A 774 20.24 29.30 -6.47
CA ASP A 774 21.22 30.20 -7.07
C ASP A 774 21.72 31.19 -6.02
N TRP A 775 22.59 30.72 -5.13
CA TRP A 775 22.93 31.43 -3.91
C TRP A 775 24.00 32.51 -4.19
N PRO A 776 23.83 33.75 -3.69
CA PRO A 776 24.83 34.80 -3.91
C PRO A 776 26.21 34.42 -3.34
N VAL A 777 27.15 34.14 -4.24
CA VAL A 777 28.56 33.91 -3.90
C VAL A 777 29.35 35.23 -3.88
N ILE A 778 30.41 35.26 -3.08
CA ILE A 778 31.48 36.25 -3.14
C ILE A 778 32.25 35.99 -4.43
N PRO A 779 32.43 36.99 -5.33
CA PRO A 779 33.22 36.80 -6.54
C PRO A 779 34.63 36.32 -6.22
N THR A 780 35.14 35.37 -7.02
CA THR A 780 36.54 34.93 -6.91
C THR A 780 37.45 35.98 -7.57
N ASN A 781 38.45 36.48 -6.85
CA ASN A 781 39.36 37.52 -7.33
C ASN A 781 40.16 37.09 -8.59
N GLU A 782 40.04 37.86 -9.67
CA GLU A 782 40.82 37.69 -10.90
C GLU A 782 42.20 38.35 -10.78
N ALA A 783 43.27 37.54 -10.87
CA ALA A 783 44.63 38.08 -10.75
C ALA A 783 44.94 39.17 -11.80
N PRO A 784 45.58 40.30 -11.43
CA PRO A 784 45.71 41.47 -12.28
C PRO A 784 46.58 41.16 -13.50
N VAL A 785 46.38 41.83 -14.63
CA VAL A 785 47.18 41.60 -15.84
C VAL A 785 48.39 42.54 -15.89
N ALA A 786 49.57 42.02 -15.55
CA ALA A 786 50.83 42.76 -15.64
C ALA A 786 51.16 43.19 -17.08
N GLY A 787 51.37 44.49 -17.30
CA GLY A 787 51.65 45.07 -18.60
C GLY A 787 52.47 46.35 -18.52
N PHE A 788 53.42 46.54 -19.43
CA PHE A 788 54.09 47.83 -19.61
C PHE A 788 54.58 48.10 -21.04
N LYS A 789 54.77 49.39 -21.33
CA LYS A 789 55.40 49.92 -22.55
C LYS A 789 56.63 50.74 -22.21
N ALA A 790 57.70 50.59 -23.00
CA ALA A 790 58.94 51.34 -22.88
C ALA A 790 59.04 52.39 -23.99
N TYR A 791 59.43 53.62 -23.63
CA TYR A 791 59.63 54.73 -24.55
C TYR A 791 61.07 55.24 -24.43
N HIS A 792 61.84 55.14 -25.51
CA HIS A 792 63.29 55.38 -25.52
C HIS A 792 63.60 56.80 -26.01
N PHE A 793 64.46 57.51 -25.27
CA PHE A 793 64.81 58.91 -25.51
C PHE A 793 66.31 59.16 -25.23
N TRP A 794 67.15 58.97 -26.25
CA TRP A 794 68.61 59.13 -26.18
C TRP A 794 69.30 58.37 -25.03
N LEU A 795 69.44 58.96 -23.85
CA LEU A 795 70.05 58.34 -22.67
C LEU A 795 69.03 57.77 -21.66
N PHE A 796 67.74 58.06 -21.80
CA PHE A 796 66.71 57.62 -20.85
C PHE A 796 65.58 56.81 -21.50
N THR A 797 65.10 55.80 -20.77
CA THR A 797 63.90 55.04 -21.11
C THR A 797 62.84 55.26 -20.05
N TYR A 798 61.65 55.62 -20.51
CA TYR A 798 60.46 55.77 -19.68
C TYR A 798 59.61 54.50 -19.79
N PHE A 799 59.49 53.77 -18.70
CA PHE A 799 58.67 52.58 -18.55
C PHE A 799 57.31 52.98 -17.96
N LYS A 800 56.29 52.97 -18.82
CA LYS A 800 54.90 53.21 -18.45
C LYS A 800 54.22 51.89 -18.12
N ASN A 801 53.87 51.68 -16.85
CA ASN A 801 52.92 50.65 -16.46
C ASN A 801 51.59 50.86 -17.22
N THR A 802 51.12 49.80 -17.88
CA THR A 802 49.84 49.67 -18.59
C THR A 802 49.09 48.41 -18.15
N SER A 803 49.38 47.92 -16.95
CA SER A 803 48.68 46.82 -16.30
C SER A 803 47.26 47.23 -15.99
N SER A 804 46.38 46.25 -15.99
CA SER A 804 44.95 46.39 -15.70
C SER A 804 44.54 45.33 -14.69
N ASP A 805 43.35 45.54 -14.16
CA ASP A 805 42.70 44.70 -13.18
C ASP A 805 41.22 44.64 -13.62
N ALA A 806 40.59 43.48 -13.54
CA ALA A 806 39.30 43.24 -14.22
C ALA A 806 38.11 43.50 -13.30
N ASP A 807 38.24 43.04 -12.07
CA ASP A 807 37.33 43.17 -10.93
C ASP A 807 37.87 44.16 -9.87
N GLY A 808 39.20 44.27 -9.73
CA GLY A 808 39.86 45.08 -8.71
C GLY A 808 40.56 46.37 -9.17
N HIS A 809 41.55 46.77 -8.37
CA HIS A 809 42.52 47.80 -8.71
C HIS A 809 43.92 47.51 -8.12
N ILE A 810 44.94 47.74 -8.95
CA ILE A 810 46.36 47.54 -8.58
C ILE A 810 46.80 48.49 -7.46
N VAL A 811 47.12 47.92 -6.29
CA VAL A 811 47.64 48.64 -5.11
C VAL A 811 49.17 48.71 -5.08
N GLU A 812 49.88 47.66 -5.53
CA GLU A 812 51.34 47.62 -5.54
C GLU A 812 51.92 47.40 -6.96
N ASN A 813 53.08 48.01 -7.18
CA ASN A 813 53.89 47.93 -8.39
C ASN A 813 55.31 47.60 -7.92
N GLN A 814 55.96 46.56 -8.45
CA GLN A 814 57.37 46.27 -8.19
C GLN A 814 58.11 46.05 -9.50
N TRP A 815 58.99 47.00 -9.83
CA TRP A 815 59.91 46.89 -10.95
C TRP A 815 61.23 46.31 -10.50
N THR A 816 61.78 45.37 -11.28
CA THR A 816 63.16 44.88 -11.14
C THR A 816 63.86 44.94 -12.50
N PHE A 817 65.18 45.18 -12.48
CA PHE A 817 66.01 45.32 -13.68
C PHE A 817 67.27 44.47 -13.55
N SER A 818 67.83 44.01 -14.67
CA SER A 818 68.99 43.10 -14.71
C SER A 818 70.30 43.63 -14.10
N ASP A 819 70.41 44.93 -13.83
CA ASP A 819 71.54 45.55 -13.10
C ASP A 819 71.30 45.64 -11.57
N GLY A 820 70.21 45.05 -11.07
CA GLY A 820 69.82 45.06 -9.67
C GLY A 820 69.01 46.28 -9.22
N TYR A 821 68.73 47.25 -10.09
CA TYR A 821 67.86 48.37 -9.74
C TYR A 821 66.42 47.90 -9.50
N GLN A 822 65.75 48.49 -8.50
CA GLN A 822 64.34 48.23 -8.18
C GLN A 822 63.57 49.53 -7.94
N SER A 823 62.25 49.51 -8.16
CA SER A 823 61.37 50.66 -7.90
C SER A 823 59.94 50.23 -7.63
N ARG A 824 59.28 50.87 -6.65
CA ARG A 824 57.83 50.69 -6.38
C ARG A 824 56.92 51.75 -7.03
N ARG A 825 57.45 52.57 -7.94
CA ARG A 825 56.67 53.65 -8.60
C ARG A 825 55.79 53.08 -9.71
N LYS A 826 54.57 53.63 -9.88
CA LYS A 826 53.67 53.30 -11.00
C LYS A 826 54.34 53.44 -12.37
N HIS A 827 55.25 54.41 -12.55
CA HIS A 827 56.05 54.56 -13.77
C HIS A 827 57.52 54.79 -13.40
N VAL A 828 58.44 54.30 -14.23
CA VAL A 828 59.89 54.37 -13.95
C VAL A 828 60.63 55.06 -15.10
N LEU A 829 61.50 56.00 -14.76
CA LEU A 829 62.42 56.63 -15.69
C LEU A 829 63.84 56.16 -15.34
N ARG A 830 64.54 55.57 -16.31
CA ARG A 830 65.88 54.98 -16.12
C ARG A 830 66.86 55.52 -17.13
N LEU A 831 68.09 55.78 -16.70
CA LEU A 831 69.20 56.18 -17.56
C LEU A 831 70.05 54.95 -17.88
N PHE A 832 70.31 54.68 -19.16
CA PHE A 832 71.16 53.58 -19.60
C PHE A 832 72.44 54.15 -20.20
N TRP A 833 73.57 53.88 -19.55
CA TRP A 833 74.85 54.50 -19.91
C TRP A 833 75.52 53.82 -21.12
N TRP A 834 75.36 52.51 -21.30
CA TRP A 834 75.86 51.70 -22.43
C TRP A 834 74.77 50.72 -22.94
N PRO A 835 74.80 50.31 -24.22
CA PRO A 835 73.85 49.34 -24.78
C PRO A 835 74.20 47.92 -24.30
N ASN A 836 73.52 47.48 -23.25
CA ASN A 836 73.54 46.11 -22.73
C ASN A 836 72.09 45.61 -22.67
N GLN A 837 71.84 44.39 -23.13
CA GLN A 837 70.53 43.75 -23.03
C GLN A 837 70.02 43.83 -21.58
N THR A 838 68.93 44.59 -21.39
CA THR A 838 68.34 44.83 -20.08
C THR A 838 67.03 44.07 -19.99
N GLN A 839 66.98 43.11 -19.08
CA GLN A 839 65.74 42.46 -18.69
C GLN A 839 65.04 43.35 -17.66
N VAL A 840 63.75 43.63 -17.90
CA VAL A 840 62.90 44.44 -17.02
C VAL A 840 61.66 43.63 -16.68
N SER A 841 61.45 43.39 -15.39
CA SER A 841 60.26 42.75 -14.87
C SER A 841 59.41 43.77 -14.13
N LEU A 842 58.10 43.69 -14.32
CA LEU A 842 57.09 44.40 -13.55
C LEU A 842 56.17 43.35 -12.93
N THR A 843 56.20 43.27 -11.60
CA THR A 843 55.18 42.61 -10.80
C THR A 843 54.13 43.66 -10.39
N VAL A 844 52.86 43.32 -10.48
CA VAL A 844 51.75 44.13 -9.93
C VAL A 844 50.91 43.28 -9.01
N THR A 845 50.35 43.92 -7.98
CA THR A 845 49.49 43.29 -6.97
C THR A 845 48.19 44.09 -6.86
N ASP A 846 47.06 43.39 -6.86
CA ASP A 846 45.70 43.94 -6.73
C ASP A 846 45.32 44.26 -5.27
N ASN A 847 44.07 44.66 -5.05
CA ASN A 847 43.54 44.94 -3.73
C ASN A 847 43.16 43.71 -2.89
N GLU A 848 43.33 42.49 -3.42
CA GLU A 848 43.10 41.21 -2.72
C GLU A 848 44.39 40.35 -2.65
N GLU A 849 45.53 41.03 -2.78
CA GLU A 849 46.90 40.52 -2.64
C GLU A 849 47.37 39.54 -3.76
N SER A 850 46.57 39.28 -4.79
CA SER A 850 47.00 38.47 -5.94
C SER A 850 47.96 39.24 -6.83
N SER A 851 48.93 38.53 -7.41
CA SER A 851 50.09 39.15 -8.07
C SER A 851 50.48 38.45 -9.36
N THR A 852 50.70 39.24 -10.43
CA THR A 852 51.28 38.72 -11.68
C THR A 852 52.52 39.49 -12.09
N THR A 853 53.37 38.85 -12.90
CA THR A 853 54.64 39.44 -13.35
C THR A 853 54.81 39.32 -14.85
N ILE A 854 55.08 40.44 -15.52
CA ILE A 854 55.51 40.48 -16.92
C ILE A 854 56.98 40.84 -17.00
N THR A 855 57.73 40.12 -17.84
CA THR A 855 59.16 40.36 -18.06
C THR A 855 59.43 40.59 -19.54
N LYS A 856 60.22 41.62 -19.88
CA LYS A 856 60.62 41.95 -21.26
C LYS A 856 62.11 42.28 -21.32
N SER A 857 62.75 41.88 -22.41
CA SER A 857 64.13 42.25 -22.72
C SER A 857 64.16 43.43 -23.69
N PHE A 858 65.09 44.35 -23.48
CA PHE A 858 65.35 45.51 -24.32
C PHE A 858 66.84 45.52 -24.71
N GLU A 859 67.15 45.90 -25.95
CA GLU A 859 68.52 46.01 -26.49
C GLU A 859 69.03 47.46 -26.50
#